data_AF-A0AAU4HZI2-F1
#
_entry.id   AF-A0AAU4HZI2-F1
#
_cell.length_a   1.000
_cell.length_b   1.000
_cell.length_c   1.000
_cell.angle_alpha   90.00
_cell.angle_beta   90.00
_cell.angle_gamma   90.00
#
_symmetry.space_group_name_H-M   'P 1'
#
loop_
_entity.id
_entity.type
_entity.pdbx_description
1 polymer ?
#
loop_
_entity_poly.entity_id
_entity_poly.type
_entity_poly.pdbx_seq_one_letter_code
_entity_poly.pdbx_strand_id
1 'polypeptide(L)'
;MPQIDTRLIQTAVMGGKDGDRPVILPEEAHNLDEFRRQYGQTNFWCGTLLGGCGEKLMTKRYETKVCHFAHHPDRYGTSAECHRTSEGADGADHLFIKQHVKDWLTGQGHAAEASLRTLGTGPGDAVDFWLRATEQHLRFELRPEDYRSWRKAAESLGAREGHVEWVFGPENTITHDMVARQGYALRVRCETEGTDRRVLIGTVTADRPVVWDPLATCRMTRVGIATPTLEELRAAGKMRIGGMRHASLPTSLPVAGPQLVFAIDSGATAPTGSPFDESGRHLYMGYLKPTAKRIIRTMLSLPADVPPPADDHVYQLSGAVRILITEPVGAAQAYWAVRADAVTRLNGIAAERTGLWRPSVALEASVSLPAPRNKAARKEKNAKALATVMEPLPQPVHAPQARALREKLQGIARKRDTTTWKQLSEEFDIRLRQLSDHTLRDLLVEVDQAAHGDSLPLSVLVLARGGRKKLPYLGAILRSLGIDAPESGAALQQWSTETISRIHEAYGASGSVKPDEAPQRTSSGPANEPMAVTLGTAYRQLGLLRGKASEANQVAARATGLRAERLSAVVAETEAHIRLFAEVRGNDKALRHWSEAGKQLQERLANLIGHSPVSPQATTSRPAAATPLPPVTTEKELFSHAPQSGKAPAESTTTMAEPNARNSSHAEALAEFTRLTAEIETARKGDDLKTVQIVYNRANVLYSRRISAEEKTRFASFMRDIRVWCAAHRSRPEAGAALQRIRQLLTRLERNRGKVPTSEIQLVLDAVREIRNSADTPLPPDEEERLARWDALVRQRTAEEQETLPPAAVPDQARDELRAASGSNVPLAPTRPGRLSRTAVERLAASAREILMDTARTGGAVLTWGDLRARLKEPLPHLHPDDQGELLVAVDRNTPQDEPLLTTLMASADISQHWLYPHVRFSLHRPRIPEEELAAHWAREILKLRQIWRHR
;
A
#
# COMPACT_ATOMS: atom_id res chain seq x y z
N MET A 1 -29.45 37.81 -0.20
CA MET A 1 -30.45 36.89 0.40
C MET A 1 -29.84 36.32 1.67
N PRO A 2 -30.54 36.37 2.82
CA PRO A 2 -29.97 35.85 4.06
C PRO A 2 -29.80 34.34 3.91
N GLN A 3 -28.58 33.87 4.16
CA GLN A 3 -28.19 32.47 4.13
C GLN A 3 -29.08 31.69 5.12
N ILE A 4 -29.93 30.82 4.57
CA ILE A 4 -30.83 29.95 5.33
C ILE A 4 -29.96 29.04 6.22
N ASP A 5 -30.30 28.98 7.51
CA ASP A 5 -29.62 28.10 8.48
C ASP A 5 -29.82 26.63 8.08
N THR A 6 -28.76 25.97 7.63
CA THR A 6 -28.78 24.59 7.11
C THR A 6 -28.66 23.52 8.20
N ARG A 7 -28.73 23.89 9.48
CA ARG A 7 -28.59 22.98 10.64
C ARG A 7 -29.92 22.45 11.17
N LEU A 8 -30.94 22.41 10.32
CA LEU A 8 -32.31 22.10 10.73
C LEU A 8 -32.66 20.66 10.34
N ILE A 9 -33.17 19.89 11.30
CA ILE A 9 -33.47 18.46 11.13
C ILE A 9 -34.60 18.28 10.10
N GLN A 10 -34.27 17.77 8.92
CA GLN A 10 -35.26 17.54 7.85
C GLN A 10 -35.82 16.12 7.77
N THR A 11 -35.23 15.17 8.49
CA THR A 11 -35.56 13.75 8.35
C THR A 11 -35.87 13.10 9.69
N ALA A 12 -36.85 12.20 9.68
CA ALA A 12 -37.28 11.43 10.85
C ALA A 12 -37.67 9.99 10.45
N VAL A 13 -37.89 9.13 11.44
CA VAL A 13 -38.48 7.80 11.23
C VAL A 13 -39.85 7.70 11.90
N MET A 14 -40.71 6.86 11.33
CA MET A 14 -42.03 6.55 11.88
C MET A 14 -42.04 5.20 12.62
N GLY A 15 -42.94 5.06 13.60
CA GLY A 15 -43.18 3.78 14.28
C GLY A 15 -42.31 3.50 15.51
N GLY A 16 -41.42 4.42 15.88
CA GLY A 16 -40.58 4.33 17.09
C GLY A 16 -39.14 4.75 16.84
N LYS A 17 -38.34 4.79 17.91
CA LYS A 17 -36.92 5.18 17.86
C LYS A 17 -36.06 4.29 16.94
N ASP A 18 -36.41 3.02 16.80
CA ASP A 18 -35.69 2.02 15.98
C ASP A 18 -36.43 1.72 14.67
N GLY A 19 -37.41 2.56 14.30
CA GLY A 19 -38.16 2.42 13.05
C GLY A 19 -37.27 2.60 11.83
N ASP A 20 -37.58 1.87 10.76
CA ASP A 20 -36.84 1.92 9.49
C ASP A 20 -37.63 2.57 8.35
N ARG A 21 -38.81 3.12 8.64
CA ARG A 21 -39.64 3.86 7.69
C ARG A 21 -39.31 5.35 7.74
N PRO A 22 -38.52 5.89 6.80
CA PRO A 22 -38.11 7.28 6.80
C PRO A 22 -39.24 8.22 6.37
N VAL A 23 -39.13 9.47 6.78
CA VAL A 23 -39.91 10.60 6.25
C VAL A 23 -39.01 11.81 6.11
N ILE A 24 -39.29 12.62 5.09
CA ILE A 24 -38.67 13.92 4.87
C ILE A 24 -39.72 15.00 5.11
N LEU A 25 -39.39 16.01 5.91
CA LEU A 25 -40.26 17.15 6.11
C LEU A 25 -40.12 18.10 4.91
N PRO A 26 -41.22 18.55 4.30
CA PRO A 26 -41.15 19.61 3.31
C PRO A 26 -40.70 20.93 3.93
N GLU A 27 -39.87 21.68 3.21
CA GLU A 27 -39.36 22.97 3.68
C GLU A 27 -40.45 24.07 3.68
N GLU A 28 -41.40 23.96 2.75
CA GLU A 28 -42.48 24.92 2.53
C GLU A 28 -43.70 24.65 3.44
N ALA A 29 -44.30 25.72 3.97
CA ALA A 29 -45.42 25.63 4.90
C ALA A 29 -46.65 24.90 4.32
N HIS A 30 -46.99 25.16 3.05
CA HIS A 30 -48.13 24.53 2.40
C HIS A 30 -47.94 23.00 2.26
N ASN A 31 -46.75 22.59 1.83
CA ASN A 31 -46.41 21.17 1.69
C ASN A 31 -46.33 20.49 3.07
N LEU A 32 -45.91 21.20 4.12
CA LEU A 32 -45.99 20.71 5.49
C LEU A 32 -47.44 20.46 5.95
N ASP A 33 -48.37 21.32 5.57
CA ASP A 33 -49.78 21.15 5.92
C ASP A 33 -50.36 19.89 5.23
N GLU A 34 -49.94 19.60 4.01
CA GLU A 34 -50.24 18.32 3.33
C GLU A 34 -49.56 17.12 4.00
N PHE A 35 -48.28 17.23 4.33
CA PHE A 35 -47.53 16.21 5.07
C PHE A 35 -48.22 15.83 6.39
N ARG A 36 -48.73 16.82 7.14
CA ARG A 36 -49.47 16.60 8.39
C ARG A 36 -50.81 15.90 8.17
N ARG A 37 -51.48 16.15 7.05
CA ARG A 37 -52.71 15.42 6.66
C ARG A 37 -52.40 13.96 6.32
N GLN A 38 -51.28 13.71 5.64
CA GLN A 38 -50.89 12.37 5.21
C GLN A 38 -50.35 11.50 6.35
N TYR A 39 -49.47 12.04 7.20
CA TYR A 39 -48.70 11.26 8.19
C TYR A 39 -49.10 11.55 9.65
N GLY A 40 -49.98 12.50 9.90
CA GLY A 40 -50.32 12.98 11.24
C GLY A 40 -49.24 13.89 11.84
N GLN A 41 -49.30 14.14 13.16
CA GLN A 41 -48.45 15.14 13.82
C GLN A 41 -47.48 14.58 14.88
N THR A 42 -47.68 13.35 15.37
CA THR A 42 -47.09 12.89 16.64
C THR A 42 -46.26 11.61 16.56
N ASN A 43 -46.10 11.03 15.38
CA ASN A 43 -45.44 9.73 15.19
C ASN A 43 -44.05 9.84 14.53
N PHE A 44 -43.31 10.89 14.85
CA PHE A 44 -41.98 11.15 14.29
C PHE A 44 -40.92 11.01 15.37
N TRP A 45 -39.80 10.39 15.02
CA TRP A 45 -38.72 10.09 15.94
C TRP A 45 -37.37 10.44 15.33
N CYS A 46 -36.45 10.93 16.17
CA CYS A 46 -35.05 11.13 15.86
C CYS A 46 -34.36 9.76 15.83
N GLY A 47 -34.59 8.98 14.77
CA GLY A 47 -34.31 7.55 14.74
C GLY A 47 -32.85 7.17 14.97
N THR A 48 -32.61 6.06 15.65
CA THR A 48 -31.28 5.50 15.89
C THR A 48 -30.60 5.08 14.58
N LEU A 49 -31.38 4.58 13.62
CA LEU A 49 -30.91 4.26 12.26
C LEU A 49 -30.54 5.49 11.44
N LEU A 50 -30.90 6.70 11.87
CA LEU A 50 -30.46 7.98 11.28
C LEU A 50 -29.23 8.57 11.99
N GLY A 51 -28.65 7.84 12.95
CA GLY A 51 -27.65 8.36 13.89
C GLY A 51 -28.23 9.36 14.91
N GLY A 52 -29.55 9.34 15.11
CA GLY A 52 -30.28 10.19 16.06
C GLY A 52 -30.30 9.64 17.49
N CYS A 53 -30.81 10.45 18.42
CA CYS A 53 -30.84 10.14 19.86
C CYS A 53 -32.00 9.22 20.29
N GLY A 54 -32.96 8.95 19.41
CA GLY A 54 -34.13 8.11 19.67
C GLY A 54 -35.32 8.85 20.31
N GLU A 55 -35.25 10.17 20.50
CA GLU A 55 -36.33 10.96 21.09
C GLU A 55 -37.43 11.31 20.08
N LYS A 56 -38.63 11.61 20.60
CA LYS A 56 -39.75 12.07 19.76
C LYS A 56 -39.47 13.43 19.14
N LEU A 57 -39.97 13.61 17.93
CA LEU A 57 -39.92 14.86 17.18
C LEU A 57 -41.31 15.47 17.02
N MET A 58 -41.35 16.78 16.84
CA MET A 58 -42.51 17.55 16.43
C MET A 58 -42.18 18.34 15.16
N THR A 59 -43.20 18.66 14.36
CA THR A 59 -43.04 19.49 13.16
C THR A 59 -43.16 20.98 13.53
N LYS A 60 -42.20 21.79 13.10
CA LYS A 60 -42.25 23.25 13.22
C LYS A 60 -42.60 23.86 11.87
N ARG A 61 -43.75 24.52 11.82
CA ARG A 61 -44.25 25.25 10.65
C ARG A 61 -43.77 26.70 10.72
N TYR A 62 -43.19 27.20 9.64
CA TYR A 62 -42.79 28.59 9.48
C TYR A 62 -43.17 29.08 8.08
N GLU A 63 -43.56 30.35 7.97
CA GLU A 63 -43.86 30.99 6.67
C GLU A 63 -42.68 31.79 6.14
N THR A 64 -41.75 32.17 7.02
CA THR A 64 -40.59 33.02 6.72
C THR A 64 -39.25 32.29 6.90
N LYS A 65 -39.29 31.03 7.35
CA LYS A 65 -38.13 30.16 7.58
C LYS A 65 -38.45 28.75 7.08
N VAL A 66 -37.41 27.94 6.94
CA VAL A 66 -37.55 26.53 6.58
C VAL A 66 -38.27 25.76 7.69
N CYS A 67 -39.35 25.07 7.31
CA CYS A 67 -40.03 24.11 8.17
C CYS A 67 -39.07 22.95 8.50
N HIS A 68 -39.07 22.49 9.76
CA HIS A 68 -38.15 21.44 10.21
C HIS A 68 -38.72 20.65 11.38
N PHE A 69 -38.12 19.49 11.67
CA PHE A 69 -38.39 18.75 12.90
C PHE A 69 -37.63 19.37 14.08
N ALA A 70 -38.26 19.37 15.24
CA ALA A 70 -37.65 19.75 16.51
C ALA A 70 -37.94 18.71 17.58
N HIS A 71 -37.01 18.53 18.53
CA HIS A 71 -37.26 17.70 19.71
C HIS A 71 -38.35 18.32 20.58
N HIS A 72 -39.12 17.47 21.25
CA HIS A 72 -39.99 17.94 22.32
C HIS A 72 -39.12 18.45 23.48
N PRO A 73 -39.43 19.62 24.07
CA PRO A 73 -38.72 20.09 25.25
C PRO A 73 -38.96 19.13 26.42
N ASP A 74 -37.95 18.98 27.28
CA ASP A 74 -38.09 18.24 28.53
C ASP A 74 -39.03 18.97 29.52
N ARG A 75 -39.22 18.37 30.69
CA ARG A 75 -40.09 18.88 31.76
C ARG A 75 -39.67 20.27 32.29
N TYR A 76 -38.43 20.67 32.02
CA TYR A 76 -37.81 21.92 32.45
C TYR A 76 -37.65 22.92 31.29
N GLY A 77 -38.17 22.60 30.09
CA GLY A 77 -38.08 23.46 28.91
C GLY A 77 -36.75 23.33 28.13
N THR A 78 -35.89 22.39 28.51
CA THR A 78 -34.59 22.14 27.85
C THR A 78 -34.75 21.12 26.73
N SER A 79 -34.21 21.39 25.54
CA SER A 79 -34.16 20.39 24.46
C SER A 79 -33.08 19.35 24.75
N ALA A 80 -33.36 18.07 24.50
CA ALA A 80 -32.37 17.00 24.61
C ALA A 80 -31.13 17.29 23.74
N GLU A 81 -29.93 17.11 24.30
CA GLU A 81 -28.67 17.23 23.54
C GLU A 81 -28.60 16.11 22.50
N CYS A 82 -28.80 16.46 21.23
CA CYS A 82 -28.74 15.53 20.11
C CYS A 82 -27.37 15.62 19.42
N HIS A 83 -26.63 14.51 19.40
CA HIS A 83 -25.34 14.42 18.70
C HIS A 83 -25.46 13.96 17.25
N ARG A 84 -26.64 14.10 16.65
CA ARG A 84 -26.86 13.70 15.26
C ARG A 84 -26.01 14.59 14.34
N THR A 85 -25.17 13.96 13.53
CA THR A 85 -24.23 14.67 12.63
C THR A 85 -24.81 14.96 11.25
N SER A 86 -25.90 14.29 10.85
CA SER A 86 -26.57 14.48 9.55
C SER A 86 -27.96 15.08 9.78
N GLU A 87 -28.06 16.40 9.67
CA GLU A 87 -29.29 17.17 9.92
C GLU A 87 -30.10 17.42 8.62
N GLY A 88 -29.45 17.30 7.46
CA GLY A 88 -30.04 17.52 6.14
C GLY A 88 -30.93 16.38 5.61
N ALA A 89 -31.48 16.62 4.42
CA ALA A 89 -32.34 15.68 3.69
C ALA A 89 -31.62 14.37 3.31
N ASP A 90 -30.33 14.44 3.04
CA ASP A 90 -29.45 13.31 2.68
C ASP A 90 -29.19 12.35 3.86
N GLY A 91 -29.38 12.80 5.10
CA GLY A 91 -29.15 12.01 6.31
C GLY A 91 -30.05 10.77 6.48
N ALA A 92 -31.04 10.59 5.61
CA ALA A 92 -31.91 9.41 5.56
C ALA A 92 -31.88 8.67 4.22
N ASP A 93 -30.99 9.04 3.30
CA ASP A 93 -30.97 8.47 1.94
C ASP A 93 -30.81 6.94 1.97
N HIS A 94 -30.07 6.37 2.92
CA HIS A 94 -29.96 4.91 3.09
C HIS A 94 -31.28 4.22 3.42
N LEU A 95 -32.16 4.86 4.19
CA LEU A 95 -33.47 4.31 4.51
C LEU A 95 -34.42 4.43 3.31
N PHE A 96 -34.39 5.57 2.60
CA PHE A 96 -35.18 5.75 1.39
C PHE A 96 -34.76 4.77 0.29
N ILE A 97 -33.46 4.57 0.09
CA ILE A 97 -32.91 3.56 -0.82
C ILE A 97 -33.32 2.16 -0.39
N LYS A 98 -33.19 1.80 0.90
CA LYS A 98 -33.65 0.51 1.44
C LYS A 98 -35.11 0.25 1.09
N GLN A 99 -35.99 1.23 1.33
CA GLN A 99 -37.42 1.11 1.07
C GLN A 99 -37.72 1.03 -0.43
N HIS A 100 -37.28 2.02 -1.22
CA HIS A 100 -37.65 2.15 -2.62
C HIS A 100 -37.08 1.02 -3.47
N VAL A 101 -35.85 0.56 -3.20
CA VAL A 101 -35.27 -0.58 -3.92
C VAL A 101 -35.97 -1.88 -3.54
N LYS A 102 -36.37 -2.07 -2.27
CA LYS A 102 -37.15 -3.25 -1.86
C LYS A 102 -38.52 -3.28 -2.53
N ASP A 103 -39.21 -2.14 -2.59
CA ASP A 103 -40.51 -2.01 -3.25
C ASP A 103 -40.39 -2.21 -4.77
N TRP A 104 -39.34 -1.64 -5.38
CA TRP A 104 -39.01 -1.82 -6.80
C TRP A 104 -38.72 -3.30 -7.15
N LEU A 105 -37.90 -3.99 -6.37
CA LEU A 105 -37.62 -5.43 -6.55
C LEU A 105 -38.89 -6.26 -6.42
N THR A 106 -39.70 -5.99 -5.39
CA THR A 106 -40.96 -6.69 -5.16
C THR A 106 -41.94 -6.47 -6.31
N GLY A 107 -42.04 -5.23 -6.81
CA GLY A 107 -42.86 -4.88 -7.97
C GLY A 107 -42.46 -5.58 -9.27
N GLN A 108 -41.19 -6.01 -9.37
CA GLN A 108 -40.68 -6.82 -10.49
C GLN A 108 -40.72 -8.33 -10.21
N GLY A 109 -41.33 -8.76 -9.10
CA GLY A 109 -41.45 -10.17 -8.72
C GLY A 109 -40.20 -10.77 -8.08
N HIS A 110 -39.25 -9.94 -7.63
CA HIS A 110 -38.04 -10.39 -6.94
C HIS A 110 -38.20 -10.27 -5.42
N ALA A 111 -38.07 -11.40 -4.72
CA ALA A 111 -37.95 -11.40 -3.27
C ALA A 111 -36.50 -11.08 -2.85
N ALA A 112 -36.31 -10.05 -2.04
CA ALA A 112 -35.00 -9.61 -1.58
C ALA A 112 -34.96 -9.39 -0.06
N GLU A 113 -33.87 -9.86 0.56
CA GLU A 113 -33.54 -9.58 1.95
C GLU A 113 -32.66 -8.33 2.00
N ALA A 114 -33.14 -7.26 2.65
CA ALA A 114 -32.45 -5.97 2.71
C ALA A 114 -31.81 -5.75 4.10
N SER A 115 -30.53 -5.38 4.13
CA SER A 115 -29.80 -5.11 5.37
C SER A 115 -29.04 -3.79 5.31
N LEU A 116 -29.02 -3.05 6.42
CA LEU A 116 -28.24 -1.82 6.58
C LEU A 116 -26.85 -2.17 7.10
N ARG A 117 -25.83 -1.50 6.57
CA ARG A 117 -24.44 -1.71 6.97
C ARG A 117 -23.87 -0.47 7.66
N THR A 118 -23.05 -0.74 8.66
CA THR A 118 -22.21 0.25 9.33
C THR A 118 -20.76 -0.14 9.11
N LEU A 119 -20.02 0.74 8.45
CA LEU A 119 -18.69 0.54 7.90
C LEU A 119 -17.67 1.50 8.54
N GLY A 120 -18.06 2.19 9.60
CA GLY A 120 -17.18 2.92 10.51
C GLY A 120 -17.62 4.36 10.79
N THR A 121 -18.51 4.93 9.97
CA THR A 121 -18.97 6.31 10.11
C THR A 121 -20.36 6.41 10.72
N GLY A 122 -21.23 5.43 10.50
CA GLY A 122 -22.55 5.42 11.13
C GLY A 122 -23.51 4.38 10.58
N PRO A 123 -24.75 4.38 11.05
CA PRO A 123 -25.82 3.60 10.43
C PRO A 123 -26.07 4.12 9.01
N GLY A 124 -26.10 3.21 8.03
CA GLY A 124 -26.41 3.55 6.64
C GLY A 124 -25.22 3.84 5.73
N ASP A 125 -24.00 3.42 6.11
CA ASP A 125 -22.82 3.56 5.26
C ASP A 125 -23.00 2.79 3.92
N ALA A 126 -23.70 1.65 3.96
CA ALA A 126 -24.18 0.95 2.78
C ALA A 126 -25.52 0.23 3.03
N VAL A 127 -26.20 -0.15 1.94
CA VAL A 127 -27.41 -0.96 1.94
C VAL A 127 -27.20 -2.17 1.03
N ASP A 128 -27.36 -3.36 1.60
CA ASP A 128 -27.16 -4.63 0.91
C ASP A 128 -28.54 -5.29 0.65
N PHE A 129 -28.74 -5.82 -0.55
CA PHE A 129 -29.93 -6.60 -0.92
C PHE A 129 -29.52 -7.96 -1.46
N TRP A 130 -30.05 -9.02 -0.87
CA TRP A 130 -29.79 -10.40 -1.29
C TRP A 130 -31.01 -11.04 -1.94
N LEU A 131 -30.88 -11.38 -3.22
CA LEU A 131 -31.91 -12.06 -4.00
C LEU A 131 -31.58 -13.56 -4.07
N ARG A 132 -32.14 -14.33 -3.13
CA ARG A 132 -31.87 -15.78 -2.98
C ARG A 132 -32.17 -16.60 -4.24
N ALA A 133 -33.21 -16.22 -5.00
CA ALA A 133 -33.64 -16.98 -6.18
C ALA A 133 -32.66 -16.89 -7.36
N THR A 134 -31.90 -15.79 -7.46
CA THR A 134 -30.95 -15.56 -8.56
C THR A 134 -29.49 -15.55 -8.10
N GLU A 135 -29.24 -15.73 -6.80
CA GLU A 135 -27.93 -15.61 -6.16
C GLU A 135 -27.24 -14.29 -6.53
N GLN A 136 -28.01 -13.20 -6.50
CA GLN A 136 -27.53 -11.86 -6.79
C GLN A 136 -27.54 -11.01 -5.53
N HIS A 137 -26.42 -10.34 -5.31
CA HIS A 137 -26.25 -9.35 -4.27
C HIS A 137 -26.23 -7.96 -4.91
N LEU A 138 -27.00 -7.01 -4.37
CA LEU A 138 -26.91 -5.60 -4.75
C LEU A 138 -26.34 -4.83 -3.56
N ARG A 139 -25.27 -4.08 -3.77
CA ARG A 139 -24.67 -3.23 -2.73
C ARG A 139 -24.71 -1.77 -3.14
N PHE A 140 -25.46 -0.98 -2.37
CA PHE A 140 -25.53 0.47 -2.47
C PHE A 140 -24.58 1.09 -1.44
N GLU A 141 -23.43 1.57 -1.90
CA GLU A 141 -22.40 2.17 -1.06
C GLU A 141 -22.56 3.69 -1.07
N LEU A 142 -23.01 4.26 0.06
CA LEU A 142 -23.43 5.66 0.14
C LEU A 142 -22.33 6.57 0.69
N ARG A 143 -21.37 5.98 1.40
CA ARG A 143 -20.16 6.66 1.85
C ARG A 143 -18.96 6.16 1.04
N PRO A 144 -18.05 7.05 0.58
CA PRO A 144 -16.86 6.60 -0.13
C PRO A 144 -16.01 5.71 0.79
N GLU A 145 -15.80 4.45 0.41
CA GLU A 145 -14.75 3.62 0.98
C GLU A 145 -13.40 3.88 0.30
N ASP A 146 -12.30 3.59 1.00
CA ASP A 146 -11.01 3.45 0.34
C ASP A 146 -10.95 2.14 -0.45
N TYR A 147 -10.12 2.12 -1.48
CA TYR A 147 -10.01 0.99 -2.40
C TYR A 147 -9.69 -0.35 -1.73
N ARG A 148 -8.91 -0.37 -0.63
CA ARG A 148 -8.55 -1.63 0.04
C ARG A 148 -9.75 -2.19 0.79
N SER A 149 -10.52 -1.33 1.45
CA SER A 149 -11.76 -1.69 2.14
C SER A 149 -12.79 -2.23 1.15
N TRP A 150 -13.01 -1.51 0.05
CA TRP A 150 -13.89 -1.94 -1.03
C TRP A 150 -13.46 -3.28 -1.62
N ARG A 151 -12.18 -3.47 -1.94
CA ARG A 151 -11.66 -4.75 -2.47
C ARG A 151 -11.94 -5.91 -1.53
N LYS A 152 -11.66 -5.74 -0.23
CA LYS A 152 -11.89 -6.78 0.77
C LYS A 152 -13.38 -7.13 0.86
N ALA A 153 -14.26 -6.13 0.76
CA ALA A 153 -15.70 -6.34 0.71
C ALA A 153 -16.12 -7.08 -0.58
N ALA A 154 -15.59 -6.69 -1.74
CA ALA A 154 -15.82 -7.35 -3.01
C ALA A 154 -15.37 -8.81 -3.04
N GLU A 155 -14.18 -9.12 -2.52
CA GLU A 155 -13.68 -10.49 -2.38
C GLU A 155 -14.57 -11.30 -1.42
N SER A 156 -14.93 -10.71 -0.26
CA SER A 156 -15.74 -11.41 0.75
C SER A 156 -17.17 -11.67 0.28
N LEU A 157 -17.79 -10.74 -0.43
CA LEU A 157 -19.15 -10.89 -0.95
C LEU A 157 -19.15 -11.81 -2.18
N GLY A 158 -18.21 -11.63 -3.11
CA GLY A 158 -18.07 -12.50 -4.28
C GLY A 158 -17.79 -13.97 -3.91
N ALA A 159 -16.98 -14.22 -2.89
CA ALA A 159 -16.71 -15.60 -2.42
C ALA A 159 -17.91 -16.26 -1.74
N ARG A 160 -18.84 -15.49 -1.18
CA ARG A 160 -19.98 -16.01 -0.41
C ARG A 160 -21.28 -16.07 -1.21
N GLU A 161 -21.48 -15.11 -2.10
CA GLU A 161 -22.81 -14.68 -2.56
C GLU A 161 -22.86 -14.50 -4.08
N GLY A 162 -21.98 -15.18 -4.83
CA GLY A 162 -22.06 -15.23 -6.29
C GLY A 162 -21.82 -13.85 -6.94
N HIS A 163 -22.84 -13.31 -7.62
CA HIS A 163 -22.73 -12.07 -8.38
C HIS A 163 -23.11 -10.84 -7.55
N VAL A 164 -22.22 -9.85 -7.46
CA VAL A 164 -22.44 -8.59 -6.73
C VAL A 164 -22.53 -7.40 -7.70
N GLU A 165 -23.66 -6.72 -7.73
CA GLU A 165 -23.83 -5.44 -8.43
C GLU A 165 -23.57 -4.28 -7.47
N TRP A 166 -22.68 -3.37 -7.87
CA TRP A 166 -22.27 -2.23 -7.05
C TRP A 166 -22.89 -0.93 -7.56
N VAL A 167 -23.49 -0.16 -6.64
CA VAL A 167 -24.06 1.16 -6.92
C VAL A 167 -23.48 2.17 -5.93
N PHE A 168 -22.84 3.23 -6.43
CA PHE A 168 -22.09 4.19 -5.60
C PHE A 168 -22.84 5.51 -5.41
N GLY A 169 -22.85 6.08 -4.21
CA GLY A 169 -23.48 7.37 -3.94
C GLY A 169 -22.69 8.55 -4.55
N PRO A 170 -21.79 9.19 -3.77
CA PRO A 170 -20.90 10.23 -4.29
C PRO A 170 -19.86 9.64 -5.26
N GLU A 171 -19.39 10.48 -6.18
CA GLU A 171 -18.32 10.09 -7.09
C GLU A 171 -17.03 9.84 -6.32
N ASN A 172 -16.36 8.74 -6.63
CA ASN A 172 -15.12 8.35 -5.98
C ASN A 172 -14.18 7.65 -6.97
N THR A 173 -12.95 7.39 -6.52
CA THR A 173 -11.92 6.72 -7.33
C THR A 173 -12.32 5.30 -7.75
N ILE A 174 -13.17 4.63 -6.96
CA ILE A 174 -13.71 3.29 -7.26
C ILE A 174 -14.68 3.35 -8.45
N THR A 175 -15.50 4.40 -8.56
CA THR A 175 -16.42 4.60 -9.69
C THR A 175 -15.63 4.68 -11.00
N HIS A 176 -14.56 5.46 -11.04
CA HIS A 176 -13.67 5.52 -12.20
C HIS A 176 -12.98 4.19 -12.50
N ASP A 177 -12.68 3.40 -11.46
CA ASP A 177 -12.11 2.08 -11.61
C ASP A 177 -13.11 1.08 -12.20
N MET A 178 -14.36 1.17 -11.78
CA MET A 178 -15.46 0.36 -12.30
C MET A 178 -15.72 0.67 -13.78
N VAL A 179 -15.74 1.94 -14.16
CA VAL A 179 -15.82 2.35 -15.58
C VAL A 179 -14.67 1.74 -16.40
N ALA A 180 -13.44 1.75 -15.88
CA ALA A 180 -12.30 1.16 -16.57
C ALA A 180 -12.37 -0.37 -16.66
N ARG A 181 -12.98 -1.04 -15.67
CA ARG A 181 -13.14 -2.50 -15.64
C ARG A 181 -14.30 -3.00 -16.47
N GLN A 182 -15.45 -2.33 -16.41
CA GLN A 182 -16.72 -2.85 -16.95
C GLN A 182 -17.22 -2.04 -18.14
N GLY A 183 -16.56 -0.93 -18.46
CA GLY A 183 -17.03 0.09 -19.40
C GLY A 183 -17.99 1.08 -18.76
N TYR A 184 -18.66 0.71 -17.67
CA TYR A 184 -19.62 1.56 -16.94
C TYR A 184 -19.48 1.45 -15.42
N ALA A 185 -20.12 2.38 -14.71
CA ALA A 185 -20.39 2.26 -13.29
C ALA A 185 -21.83 2.74 -13.01
N LEU A 186 -22.47 2.17 -11.99
CA LEU A 186 -23.75 2.64 -11.51
C LEU A 186 -23.59 3.55 -10.30
N ARG A 187 -24.38 4.61 -10.29
CA ARG A 187 -24.46 5.56 -9.18
C ARG A 187 -25.87 5.65 -8.64
N VAL A 188 -26.00 6.13 -7.41
CA VAL A 188 -27.29 6.44 -6.79
C VAL A 188 -27.27 7.87 -6.27
N ARG A 189 -28.40 8.57 -6.44
CA ARG A 189 -28.68 9.81 -5.72
C ARG A 189 -30.15 9.85 -5.37
N CYS A 190 -30.47 10.64 -4.36
CA CYS A 190 -31.84 10.93 -4.02
C CYS A 190 -32.17 12.39 -4.34
N GLU A 191 -33.38 12.64 -4.81
CA GLU A 191 -33.94 13.97 -5.06
C GLU A 191 -35.23 14.15 -4.26
N THR A 192 -35.42 15.34 -3.71
CA THR A 192 -36.61 15.64 -2.91
C THR A 192 -37.66 16.25 -3.82
N GLU A 193 -38.86 15.67 -3.85
CA GLU A 193 -40.00 16.19 -4.60
C GLU A 193 -41.23 16.21 -3.68
N GLY A 194 -41.58 17.41 -3.20
CA GLY A 194 -42.67 17.59 -2.24
C GLY A 194 -42.39 16.87 -0.92
N THR A 195 -43.21 15.86 -0.61
CA THR A 195 -43.10 15.01 0.60
C THR A 195 -42.32 13.72 0.37
N ASP A 196 -41.81 13.51 -0.85
CA ASP A 196 -41.16 12.27 -1.26
C ASP A 196 -39.66 12.49 -1.56
N ARG A 197 -38.88 11.42 -1.40
CA ARG A 197 -37.44 11.38 -1.66
C ARG A 197 -37.17 10.31 -2.72
N ARG A 198 -37.15 10.71 -3.98
CA ARG A 198 -37.04 9.83 -5.15
C ARG A 198 -35.61 9.34 -5.34
N VAL A 199 -35.47 8.05 -5.63
CA VAL A 199 -34.18 7.39 -5.91
C VAL A 199 -33.93 7.39 -7.42
N LEU A 200 -32.79 7.90 -7.85
CA LEU A 200 -32.31 7.86 -9.22
C LEU A 200 -31.04 7.02 -9.34
N ILE A 201 -30.93 6.27 -10.43
CA ILE A 201 -29.77 5.47 -10.77
C ILE A 201 -29.03 6.14 -11.93
N GLY A 202 -27.77 6.49 -11.69
CA GLY A 202 -26.90 7.14 -12.65
C GLY A 202 -26.05 6.13 -13.41
N THR A 203 -25.95 6.25 -14.73
CA THR A 203 -25.00 5.46 -15.54
C THR A 203 -23.80 6.32 -15.89
N VAL A 204 -22.61 5.91 -15.43
CA VAL A 204 -21.33 6.58 -15.72
C VAL A 204 -20.59 5.82 -16.80
N THR A 205 -20.08 6.52 -17.81
CA THR A 205 -19.21 5.97 -18.86
C THR A 205 -17.98 6.86 -19.04
N ALA A 206 -16.96 6.39 -19.76
CA ALA A 206 -15.73 7.17 -19.95
C ALA A 206 -15.92 8.43 -20.82
N ASP A 207 -16.93 8.41 -21.69
CA ASP A 207 -17.14 9.35 -22.78
C ASP A 207 -18.33 10.31 -22.58
N ARG A 208 -19.13 10.14 -21.51
CA ARG A 208 -20.36 10.90 -21.30
C ARG A 208 -20.56 11.34 -19.84
N PRO A 209 -21.21 12.50 -19.61
CA PRO A 209 -21.67 12.88 -18.28
C PRO A 209 -22.68 11.85 -17.75
N VAL A 210 -22.81 11.78 -16.41
CA VAL A 210 -23.72 10.84 -15.76
C VAL A 210 -25.16 11.11 -16.18
N VAL A 211 -25.80 10.09 -16.78
CA VAL A 211 -27.23 10.13 -17.11
C VAL A 211 -28.00 9.51 -15.95
N TRP A 212 -28.95 10.25 -15.39
CA TRP A 212 -29.73 9.85 -14.22
C TRP A 212 -31.13 9.38 -14.64
N ASP A 213 -31.42 8.12 -14.38
CA ASP A 213 -32.70 7.48 -14.66
C ASP A 213 -33.47 7.24 -13.35
N PRO A 214 -34.79 7.52 -13.27
CA PRO A 214 -35.57 7.17 -12.09
C PRO A 214 -35.54 5.66 -11.84
N LEU A 215 -35.42 5.22 -10.58
CA LEU A 215 -35.35 3.79 -10.23
C LEU A 215 -36.52 2.99 -10.83
N ALA A 216 -37.72 3.58 -10.88
CA ALA A 216 -38.91 2.96 -11.46
C ALA A 216 -38.77 2.58 -12.95
N THR A 217 -37.89 3.26 -13.70
CA THR A 217 -37.60 2.97 -15.11
C THR A 217 -36.52 1.91 -15.30
N CYS A 218 -35.77 1.59 -14.24
CA CYS A 218 -34.73 0.57 -14.27
C CYS A 218 -35.34 -0.83 -14.15
N ARG A 219 -34.63 -1.85 -14.65
CA ARG A 219 -35.02 -3.26 -14.54
C ARG A 219 -33.97 -4.09 -13.83
N MET A 220 -34.41 -5.02 -12.98
CA MET A 220 -33.53 -6.03 -12.43
C MET A 220 -33.37 -7.17 -13.44
N THR A 221 -32.13 -7.53 -13.76
CA THR A 221 -31.81 -8.59 -14.74
C THR A 221 -30.87 -9.61 -14.12
N ARG A 222 -30.67 -10.76 -14.79
CA ARG A 222 -29.72 -11.81 -14.34
C ARG A 222 -28.26 -11.38 -14.27
N VAL A 223 -27.93 -10.22 -14.86
CA VAL A 223 -26.58 -9.64 -14.90
C VAL A 223 -26.44 -8.38 -14.05
N GLY A 224 -27.47 -8.00 -13.30
CA GLY A 224 -27.49 -6.80 -12.46
C GLY A 224 -28.59 -5.82 -12.84
N ILE A 225 -28.47 -4.58 -12.36
CA ILE A 225 -29.41 -3.50 -12.63
C ILE A 225 -29.20 -3.01 -14.06
N ALA A 226 -30.29 -2.90 -14.83
CA ALA A 226 -30.30 -2.34 -16.17
C ALA A 226 -31.05 -1.00 -16.15
N THR A 227 -30.30 0.08 -16.37
CA THR A 227 -30.87 1.41 -16.63
C THR A 227 -31.24 1.52 -18.12
N PRO A 228 -32.24 2.34 -18.50
CA PRO A 228 -32.53 2.64 -19.91
C PRO A 228 -31.27 3.01 -20.70
N THR A 229 -30.45 3.90 -20.15
CA THR A 229 -29.18 4.32 -20.75
C THR A 229 -28.22 3.15 -20.99
N LEU A 230 -28.09 2.24 -20.02
CA LEU A 230 -27.19 1.09 -20.12
C LEU A 230 -27.70 0.06 -21.13
N GLU A 231 -29.01 -0.11 -21.25
CA GLU A 231 -29.62 -0.97 -22.26
C GLU A 231 -29.40 -0.44 -23.67
N GLU A 232 -29.57 0.87 -23.90
CA GLU A 232 -29.26 1.51 -25.19
C GLU A 232 -27.80 1.30 -25.58
N LEU A 233 -26.88 1.49 -24.63
CA LEU A 233 -25.45 1.30 -24.85
C LEU A 233 -25.07 -0.16 -25.16
N ARG A 234 -25.72 -1.12 -24.50
CA ARG A 234 -25.55 -2.56 -24.79
C ARG A 234 -26.11 -2.90 -26.16
N ALA A 235 -27.29 -2.38 -26.51
CA ALA A 235 -27.89 -2.57 -27.83
C ALA A 235 -27.04 -2.00 -28.96
N ALA A 236 -26.35 -0.87 -28.71
CA ALA A 236 -25.40 -0.26 -29.65
C ALA A 236 -24.04 -0.98 -29.72
N GLY A 237 -23.82 -2.05 -28.95
CA GLY A 237 -22.53 -2.77 -28.89
C GLY A 237 -21.38 -1.97 -28.24
N LYS A 238 -21.68 -0.80 -27.66
CA LYS A 238 -20.70 0.07 -26.99
C LYS A 238 -20.34 -0.40 -25.59
N MET A 239 -21.20 -1.23 -25.00
CA MET A 239 -20.98 -1.84 -23.69
C MET A 239 -20.94 -3.35 -23.80
N ARG A 240 -19.93 -3.97 -23.18
CA ARG A 240 -19.84 -5.43 -23.07
C ARG A 240 -20.97 -5.95 -22.19
N ILE A 241 -21.59 -7.05 -22.61
CA ILE A 241 -22.53 -7.80 -21.77
C ILE A 241 -21.69 -8.65 -20.82
N GLY A 242 -21.72 -8.34 -19.53
CA GLY A 242 -21.02 -9.17 -18.54
C GLY A 242 -20.65 -8.41 -17.28
N GLY A 243 -21.59 -8.34 -16.33
CA GLY A 243 -21.25 -8.21 -14.92
C GLY A 243 -20.85 -9.59 -14.39
N MET A 244 -19.59 -9.75 -13.96
CA MET A 244 -19.00 -10.86 -13.18
C MET A 244 -19.37 -12.34 -13.48
N ARG A 245 -20.06 -12.68 -14.58
CA ARG A 245 -20.24 -14.07 -15.06
C ARG A 245 -19.30 -14.45 -16.23
N HIS A 246 -18.54 -13.49 -16.73
CA HIS A 246 -17.44 -13.70 -17.68
C HIS A 246 -16.11 -13.30 -17.02
N ALA A 247 -15.00 -13.89 -17.50
CA ALA A 247 -13.64 -13.69 -16.96
C ALA A 247 -13.46 -12.24 -16.53
N SER A 248 -13.23 -12.04 -15.24
CA SER A 248 -13.13 -10.73 -14.61
C SER A 248 -12.17 -9.87 -15.44
N LEU A 249 -12.70 -8.77 -15.99
CA LEU A 249 -11.83 -7.80 -16.62
C LEU A 249 -10.83 -7.34 -15.56
N PRO A 250 -9.55 -7.28 -15.93
CA PRO A 250 -8.49 -7.13 -14.97
C PRO A 250 -8.71 -5.92 -14.08
N THR A 251 -8.48 -6.12 -12.79
CA THR A 251 -8.42 -5.06 -11.79
C THR A 251 -7.66 -3.86 -12.33
N SER A 252 -8.28 -2.70 -12.38
CA SER A 252 -7.59 -1.46 -12.72
C SER A 252 -7.13 -0.75 -11.44
N LEU A 253 -6.04 -0.01 -11.53
CA LEU A 253 -5.51 0.88 -10.50
C LEU A 253 -4.95 2.11 -11.20
N PRO A 254 -5.44 3.34 -10.93
CA PRO A 254 -4.88 4.54 -11.53
C PRO A 254 -3.43 4.74 -11.07
N VAL A 255 -2.57 5.15 -11.99
CA VAL A 255 -1.17 5.47 -11.70
C VAL A 255 -0.77 6.76 -12.40
N ALA A 256 0.12 7.53 -11.78
CA ALA A 256 0.69 8.72 -12.40
C ALA A 256 1.50 8.35 -13.65
N GLY A 257 0.91 8.56 -14.83
CA GLY A 257 1.52 8.31 -16.13
C GLY A 257 2.91 8.94 -16.31
N PRO A 258 3.14 10.20 -15.92
CA PRO A 258 4.45 10.84 -16.05
C PRO A 258 5.60 10.15 -15.30
N GLN A 259 5.28 9.29 -14.32
CA GLN A 259 6.27 8.54 -13.55
C GLN A 259 6.54 7.15 -14.14
N LEU A 260 5.86 6.77 -15.23
CA LEU A 260 5.96 5.47 -15.86
C LEU A 260 6.56 5.60 -17.27
N VAL A 261 7.65 4.87 -17.48
CA VAL A 261 8.32 4.77 -18.78
C VAL A 261 8.35 3.32 -19.24
N PHE A 262 8.26 3.12 -20.55
CA PHE A 262 8.10 1.82 -21.20
C PHE A 262 9.04 1.68 -22.40
N ALA A 263 9.63 0.50 -22.58
CA ALA A 263 10.39 0.10 -23.76
C ALA A 263 9.85 -1.24 -24.26
N ILE A 264 9.55 -1.37 -25.55
CA ILE A 264 9.02 -2.61 -26.11
C ILE A 264 10.09 -3.72 -26.15
N ASP A 265 9.65 -4.96 -26.04
CA ASP A 265 10.45 -6.17 -26.18
C ASP A 265 10.07 -6.84 -27.52
N SER A 266 10.70 -6.42 -28.62
CA SER A 266 10.32 -6.85 -29.99
C SER A 266 10.43 -8.36 -30.24
N GLY A 267 11.22 -9.07 -29.43
CA GLY A 267 11.31 -10.53 -29.44
C GLY A 267 10.19 -11.24 -28.67
N ALA A 268 9.28 -10.51 -28.04
CA ALA A 268 8.21 -11.07 -27.22
C ALA A 268 6.84 -10.70 -27.78
N THR A 269 6.06 -11.70 -28.13
CA THR A 269 4.67 -11.51 -28.56
C THR A 269 3.74 -11.56 -27.36
N ALA A 270 2.70 -10.71 -27.36
CA ALA A 270 1.64 -10.83 -26.36
C ALA A 270 1.01 -12.23 -26.48
N PRO A 271 0.68 -12.91 -25.36
CA PRO A 271 0.03 -14.21 -25.39
C PRO A 271 -1.27 -14.15 -26.20
N THR A 272 -1.49 -15.11 -27.10
CA THR A 272 -2.75 -15.22 -27.84
C THR A 272 -3.89 -15.56 -26.88
N GLY A 273 -4.98 -14.79 -26.91
CA GLY A 273 -6.09 -14.95 -25.96
C GLY A 273 -5.78 -14.32 -24.60
N SER A 274 -5.05 -13.20 -24.61
CA SER A 274 -4.74 -12.46 -23.40
C SER A 274 -6.04 -11.95 -22.76
N PRO A 275 -6.17 -11.99 -21.42
CA PRO A 275 -7.33 -11.42 -20.74
C PRO A 275 -7.41 -9.89 -20.85
N PHE A 276 -6.38 -9.25 -21.40
CA PHE A 276 -6.37 -7.82 -21.72
C PHE A 276 -6.69 -7.51 -23.20
N ASP A 277 -7.08 -8.52 -24.00
CA ASP A 277 -7.46 -8.30 -25.40
C ASP A 277 -8.77 -7.49 -25.47
N GLU A 278 -8.70 -6.30 -26.05
CA GLU A 278 -9.80 -5.36 -26.17
C GLU A 278 -9.94 -4.88 -27.63
N SER A 279 -11.16 -4.90 -28.16
CA SER A 279 -11.43 -4.42 -29.51
C SER A 279 -11.07 -2.93 -29.61
N GLY A 280 -10.27 -2.54 -30.61
CA GLY A 280 -9.78 -1.18 -30.76
C GLY A 280 -8.55 -0.83 -29.90
N ARG A 281 -7.90 -1.82 -29.28
CA ARG A 281 -6.62 -1.66 -28.58
C ARG A 281 -5.64 -2.77 -28.97
N HIS A 282 -4.34 -2.47 -28.87
CA HIS A 282 -3.25 -3.41 -29.11
C HIS A 282 -2.40 -3.62 -27.86
N LEU A 283 -1.95 -4.86 -27.64
CA LEU A 283 -1.06 -5.25 -26.55
C LEU A 283 0.39 -5.36 -27.04
N TYR A 284 1.30 -4.72 -26.30
CA TYR A 284 2.74 -4.73 -26.57
C TYR A 284 3.48 -5.29 -25.37
N MET A 285 4.32 -6.31 -25.56
CA MET A 285 5.21 -6.80 -24.51
C MET A 285 6.41 -5.86 -24.35
N GLY A 286 6.84 -5.60 -23.12
CA GLY A 286 7.97 -4.73 -22.89
C GLY A 286 8.42 -4.64 -21.45
N TYR A 287 9.24 -3.64 -21.19
CA TYR A 287 9.84 -3.33 -19.90
C TYR A 287 9.31 -1.99 -19.43
N LEU A 288 8.74 -1.98 -18.23
CA LEU A 288 8.23 -0.80 -17.55
C LEU A 288 9.15 -0.43 -16.39
N LYS A 289 9.40 0.86 -16.20
CA LYS A 289 10.09 1.38 -15.02
C LYS A 289 9.33 2.56 -14.41
N PRO A 290 8.92 2.45 -13.14
CA PRO A 290 8.49 3.59 -12.35
C PRO A 290 9.71 4.42 -11.91
N THR A 291 9.60 5.76 -11.88
CA THR A 291 10.67 6.66 -11.39
C THR A 291 11.22 6.15 -10.05
N ALA A 292 12.54 5.88 -9.98
CA ALA A 292 13.26 5.33 -8.83
C ALA A 292 12.95 3.88 -8.38
N LYS A 293 12.33 3.03 -9.23
CA LYS A 293 12.04 1.61 -8.91
C LYS A 293 12.64 0.62 -9.95
N ARG A 294 12.60 -0.67 -9.61
CA ARG A 294 13.09 -1.80 -10.43
C ARG A 294 12.36 -1.85 -11.79
N ILE A 295 13.09 -2.22 -12.85
CA ILE A 295 12.53 -2.50 -14.17
C ILE A 295 11.74 -3.81 -14.11
N ILE A 296 10.53 -3.80 -14.66
CA ILE A 296 9.60 -4.93 -14.62
C ILE A 296 9.13 -5.24 -16.04
N ARG A 297 9.14 -6.52 -16.43
CA ARG A 297 8.57 -6.96 -17.71
C ARG A 297 7.05 -7.02 -17.61
N THR A 298 6.33 -6.47 -18.59
CA THR A 298 4.86 -6.35 -18.58
C THR A 298 4.27 -6.16 -19.97
N MET A 299 2.95 -6.16 -20.05
CA MET A 299 2.18 -5.78 -21.24
C MET A 299 1.76 -4.31 -21.16
N LEU A 300 1.81 -3.60 -22.28
CA LEU A 300 1.23 -2.27 -22.45
C LEU A 300 0.05 -2.36 -23.43
N SER A 301 -1.13 -1.92 -23.00
CA SER A 301 -2.32 -1.77 -23.85
C SER A 301 -2.43 -0.32 -24.32
N LEU A 302 -2.43 -0.11 -25.64
CA LEU A 302 -2.63 1.20 -26.28
C LEU A 302 -3.84 1.18 -27.23
N PRO A 303 -4.52 2.32 -27.45
CA PRO A 303 -5.52 2.45 -28.51
C PRO A 303 -4.97 2.07 -29.89
N ALA A 304 -5.82 1.52 -30.76
CA ALA A 304 -5.40 1.08 -32.10
C ALA A 304 -5.03 2.23 -33.05
N ASP A 305 -5.47 3.45 -32.75
CA ASP A 305 -5.09 4.68 -33.44
C ASP A 305 -3.73 5.24 -32.99
N VAL A 306 -3.17 4.75 -31.88
CA VAL A 306 -1.82 5.13 -31.43
C VAL A 306 -0.78 4.30 -32.19
N PRO A 307 0.25 4.94 -32.79
CA PRO A 307 1.31 4.22 -33.49
C PRO A 307 2.00 3.18 -32.59
N PRO A 308 2.34 1.99 -33.11
CA PRO A 308 2.98 0.94 -32.32
C PRO A 308 4.33 1.45 -31.77
N PRO A 309 4.64 1.20 -30.48
CA PRO A 309 5.93 1.54 -29.92
C PRO A 309 7.04 0.77 -30.65
N ALA A 310 8.00 1.49 -31.20
CA ALA A 310 9.19 0.91 -31.82
C ALA A 310 10.24 0.51 -30.77
N ASP A 311 11.05 -0.50 -31.07
CA ASP A 311 12.05 -1.10 -30.17
C ASP A 311 13.34 -0.29 -30.03
N ASP A 312 13.45 0.78 -30.81
CA ASP A 312 14.50 1.79 -30.80
C ASP A 312 14.17 3.01 -29.94
N HIS A 313 13.13 2.96 -29.10
CA HIS A 313 12.77 4.08 -28.23
C HIS A 313 12.24 3.70 -26.84
N VAL A 314 12.40 4.63 -25.90
CA VAL A 314 11.73 4.61 -24.59
C VAL A 314 10.62 5.64 -24.60
N TYR A 315 9.46 5.25 -24.08
CA TYR A 315 8.24 6.03 -24.12
C TYR A 315 7.79 6.37 -22.70
N GLN A 316 7.37 7.60 -22.47
CA GLN A 316 6.64 8.00 -21.29
C GLN A 316 5.15 7.77 -21.51
N LEU A 317 4.48 7.18 -20.52
CA LEU A 317 3.04 6.94 -20.60
C LEU A 317 2.26 8.22 -20.26
N SER A 318 1.17 8.47 -20.98
CA SER A 318 0.35 9.67 -20.84
C SER A 318 -1.14 9.38 -21.01
N GLY A 319 -1.99 10.31 -20.59
CA GLY A 319 -3.44 10.11 -20.48
C GLY A 319 -3.86 9.38 -19.20
N ALA A 320 -4.99 8.67 -19.24
CA ALA A 320 -5.50 7.89 -18.11
C ALA A 320 -4.72 6.58 -17.94
N VAL A 321 -3.54 6.68 -17.33
CA VAL A 321 -2.66 5.52 -17.11
C VAL A 321 -3.15 4.66 -15.94
N ARG A 322 -3.32 3.36 -16.18
CA ARG A 322 -3.85 2.39 -15.21
C ARG A 322 -3.07 1.10 -15.23
N ILE A 323 -2.80 0.50 -14.07
CA ILE A 323 -2.32 -0.88 -13.98
C ILE A 323 -3.54 -1.80 -14.02
N LEU A 324 -3.55 -2.73 -14.95
CA LEU A 324 -4.53 -3.79 -15.09
C LEU A 324 -3.97 -5.08 -14.43
N ILE A 325 -4.73 -5.79 -13.62
CA ILE A 325 -4.31 -7.00 -12.88
C ILE A 325 -5.42 -8.04 -13.00
N THR A 326 -5.20 -9.16 -13.66
CA THR A 326 -6.18 -10.25 -13.62
C THR A 326 -6.04 -11.03 -12.33
N GLU A 327 -7.17 -11.47 -11.79
CA GLU A 327 -7.15 -12.50 -10.78
C GLU A 327 -6.69 -13.82 -11.41
N PRO A 328 -5.92 -14.65 -10.68
CA PRO A 328 -5.57 -15.98 -11.15
C PRO A 328 -6.86 -16.82 -11.28
N VAL A 329 -7.18 -17.28 -12.49
CA VAL A 329 -8.30 -18.20 -12.73
C VAL A 329 -7.74 -19.62 -12.78
N GLY A 330 -8.03 -20.43 -11.76
CA GLY A 330 -7.52 -21.80 -11.66
C GLY A 330 -5.99 -21.86 -11.53
N ALA A 331 -5.34 -22.69 -12.34
CA ALA A 331 -3.88 -22.87 -12.35
C ALA A 331 -3.09 -21.78 -13.13
N ALA A 332 -3.78 -20.81 -13.75
CA ALA A 332 -3.14 -19.75 -14.52
C ALA A 332 -2.58 -18.64 -13.62
N GLN A 333 -1.37 -18.17 -13.92
CA GLN A 333 -0.71 -17.08 -13.19
C GLN A 333 -1.52 -15.78 -13.31
N ALA A 334 -1.58 -14.98 -12.23
CA ALA A 334 -2.14 -13.64 -12.28
C ALA A 334 -1.34 -12.79 -13.30
N TYR A 335 -1.96 -12.43 -14.42
CA TYR A 335 -1.38 -11.51 -15.37
C TYR A 335 -1.59 -10.07 -14.92
N TRP A 336 -0.73 -9.18 -15.38
CA TRP A 336 -0.90 -7.75 -15.22
C TRP A 336 -0.38 -7.02 -16.46
N ALA A 337 -0.98 -5.88 -16.74
CA ALA A 337 -0.66 -5.01 -17.86
C ALA A 337 -0.74 -3.55 -17.42
N VAL A 338 -0.29 -2.63 -18.25
CA VAL A 338 -0.51 -1.19 -18.10
C VAL A 338 -1.36 -0.72 -19.25
N ARG A 339 -2.42 0.03 -18.98
CA ARG A 339 -3.23 0.74 -19.95
C ARG A 339 -2.78 2.19 -19.97
N ALA A 340 -2.59 2.76 -21.15
CA ALA A 340 -2.36 4.19 -21.34
C ALA A 340 -3.14 4.67 -22.57
N ASP A 341 -3.50 5.94 -22.64
CA ASP A 341 -4.21 6.49 -23.80
C ASP A 341 -3.26 7.00 -24.86
N ALA A 342 -2.05 7.39 -24.45
CA ALA A 342 -1.02 7.84 -25.36
C ALA A 342 0.38 7.54 -24.82
N VAL A 343 1.35 7.51 -25.73
CA VAL A 343 2.77 7.42 -25.42
C VAL A 343 3.50 8.63 -25.98
N THR A 344 4.41 9.19 -25.20
CA THR A 344 5.30 10.26 -25.65
C THR A 344 6.71 9.70 -25.73
N ARG A 345 7.32 9.75 -26.92
CA ARG A 345 8.71 9.33 -27.10
C ARG A 345 9.63 10.22 -26.28
N LEU A 346 10.47 9.61 -25.45
CA LEU A 346 11.52 10.34 -24.75
C LEU A 346 12.70 10.58 -25.70
N ASN A 347 13.34 11.75 -25.55
CA ASN A 347 14.63 12.00 -26.18
C ASN A 347 15.72 11.12 -25.54
N GLY A 348 16.86 10.94 -26.21
CA GLY A 348 17.93 10.04 -25.77
C GLY A 348 18.37 10.28 -24.32
N ILE A 349 18.48 11.54 -23.91
CA ILE A 349 18.84 11.94 -22.53
C ILE A 349 17.82 11.43 -21.51
N ALA A 350 16.55 11.73 -21.74
CA ALA A 350 15.48 11.38 -20.83
C ALA A 350 15.31 9.86 -20.79
N ALA A 351 15.47 9.20 -21.93
CA ALA A 351 15.45 7.75 -22.05
C ALA A 351 16.61 7.08 -21.31
N GLU A 352 17.84 7.59 -21.41
CA GLU A 352 19.01 7.07 -20.71
C GLU A 352 18.90 7.24 -19.20
N ARG A 353 18.43 8.39 -18.72
CA ARG A 353 18.19 8.66 -17.28
C ARG A 353 17.19 7.70 -16.66
N THR A 354 16.37 7.04 -17.48
CA THR A 354 15.48 5.98 -17.00
C THR A 354 16.18 4.65 -16.81
N GLY A 355 17.34 4.39 -17.40
CA GLY A 355 18.01 3.08 -17.31
C GLY A 355 17.25 1.90 -17.94
N LEU A 356 16.13 2.16 -18.63
CA LEU A 356 15.45 1.21 -19.52
C LEU A 356 16.09 1.17 -20.92
N TRP A 357 16.95 2.14 -21.22
CA TRP A 357 17.69 2.22 -22.47
C TRP A 357 18.58 0.99 -22.65
N ARG A 358 18.51 0.34 -23.82
CA ARG A 358 19.33 -0.84 -24.18
C ARG A 358 20.26 -0.50 -25.36
N PRO A 359 21.43 -1.15 -25.51
CA PRO A 359 22.35 -0.87 -26.61
C PRO A 359 21.81 -1.17 -28.01
N SER A 360 20.78 -2.02 -28.13
CA SER A 360 20.10 -2.32 -29.40
C SER A 360 19.19 -1.20 -29.91
N VAL A 361 18.99 -0.17 -29.09
CA VAL A 361 18.12 0.98 -29.32
C VAL A 361 18.91 1.99 -30.16
N ALA A 362 18.96 1.76 -31.48
CA ALA A 362 19.73 2.58 -32.40
C ALA A 362 19.01 3.91 -32.69
N LEU A 363 19.79 5.00 -32.78
CA LEU A 363 19.35 6.28 -33.32
C LEU A 363 18.68 6.09 -34.69
N GLU A 364 17.51 6.69 -34.90
CA GLU A 364 16.70 6.69 -36.13
C GLU A 364 17.48 6.33 -37.40
N ALA A 365 17.27 5.11 -37.91
CA ALA A 365 17.77 4.69 -39.21
C ALA A 365 16.86 5.23 -40.33
N SER A 366 17.48 5.93 -41.29
CA SER A 366 16.84 6.48 -42.48
C SER A 366 16.33 5.41 -43.45
N VAL A 367 15.19 5.72 -44.05
CA VAL A 367 14.48 5.05 -45.15
C VAL A 367 15.39 4.41 -46.22
N SER A 368 15.09 3.15 -46.56
CA SER A 368 15.75 2.35 -47.61
C SER A 368 15.44 2.83 -49.03
N LEU A 369 16.40 2.77 -49.96
CA LEU A 369 16.22 2.64 -51.42
C LEU A 369 17.51 2.02 -52.07
N PRO A 370 17.46 1.51 -53.33
CA PRO A 370 17.70 0.09 -53.65
C PRO A 370 19.13 -0.27 -54.11
N ALA A 371 19.40 -1.58 -54.10
CA ALA A 371 20.67 -2.24 -54.40
C ALA A 371 21.22 -2.03 -55.82
N PRO A 372 22.56 -2.06 -56.01
CA PRO A 372 23.17 -2.47 -57.26
C PRO A 372 23.64 -3.93 -57.22
N ARG A 373 23.32 -4.62 -58.32
CA ARG A 373 23.84 -5.94 -58.72
C ARG A 373 25.37 -5.90 -58.87
N ASN A 374 26.07 -6.91 -58.35
CA ASN A 374 26.75 -7.92 -59.21
C ASN A 374 27.59 -8.96 -58.42
N LYS A 375 27.29 -10.22 -58.76
CA LYS A 375 28.18 -11.37 -59.04
C LYS A 375 29.27 -11.71 -58.01
N ALA A 376 29.08 -12.76 -57.20
CA ALA A 376 29.32 -14.18 -57.54
C ALA A 376 30.81 -14.54 -57.69
N ALA A 377 31.32 -15.30 -56.72
CA ALA A 377 32.06 -16.58 -56.90
C ALA A 377 33.19 -16.76 -55.86
N ARG A 378 32.93 -17.63 -54.86
CA ARG A 378 33.79 -18.73 -54.38
C ARG A 378 33.11 -19.37 -53.15
N LYS A 379 32.29 -20.40 -53.35
CA LYS A 379 32.61 -21.84 -53.22
C LYS A 379 33.28 -22.18 -51.88
N GLU A 380 32.52 -22.81 -51.00
CA GLU A 380 32.47 -24.28 -50.81
C GLU A 380 33.68 -24.81 -50.04
N LYS A 381 33.46 -25.04 -48.73
CA LYS A 381 34.14 -25.92 -47.76
C LYS A 381 33.73 -25.36 -46.38
N ASN A 382 32.87 -25.94 -45.55
CA ASN A 382 32.64 -27.33 -45.21
C ASN A 382 31.17 -27.51 -44.79
N ALA A 383 30.41 -28.28 -45.56
CA ALA A 383 29.21 -28.95 -45.07
C ALA A 383 29.63 -30.34 -44.54
N LYS A 384 30.12 -30.39 -43.29
CA LYS A 384 30.26 -31.64 -42.51
C LYS A 384 30.45 -31.33 -41.02
N ALA A 385 29.37 -30.92 -40.36
CA ALA A 385 29.18 -31.02 -38.91
C ALA A 385 27.73 -30.65 -38.56
N LEU A 386 26.77 -31.42 -39.10
CA LEU A 386 25.39 -31.39 -38.61
C LEU A 386 25.19 -32.61 -37.70
N ALA A 387 25.74 -32.51 -36.48
CA ALA A 387 25.38 -33.32 -35.33
C ALA A 387 25.94 -32.64 -34.07
N THR A 388 25.05 -32.28 -33.16
CA THR A 388 25.33 -31.96 -31.74
C THR A 388 26.03 -30.62 -31.44
N VAL A 389 25.26 -29.55 -31.26
CA VAL A 389 25.51 -28.56 -30.19
C VAL A 389 24.16 -28.13 -29.61
N MET A 390 23.84 -28.77 -28.49
CA MET A 390 22.84 -28.32 -27.53
C MET A 390 23.37 -27.03 -26.91
N GLU A 391 22.59 -25.94 -26.94
CA GLU A 391 22.95 -24.68 -26.27
C GLU A 391 23.26 -24.95 -24.78
N PRO A 392 24.34 -24.39 -24.20
CA PRO A 392 24.59 -24.50 -22.77
C PRO A 392 23.56 -23.67 -22.00
N LEU A 393 22.90 -24.28 -21.01
CA LEU A 393 22.16 -23.54 -19.98
C LEU A 393 23.05 -22.43 -19.36
N PRO A 394 22.46 -21.30 -18.92
CA PRO A 394 23.19 -20.24 -18.24
C PRO A 394 23.93 -20.79 -17.02
N GLN A 395 25.23 -20.50 -16.90
CA GLN A 395 26.04 -21.02 -15.79
C GLN A 395 25.57 -20.45 -14.45
N PRO A 396 25.44 -21.28 -13.39
CA PRO A 396 24.99 -20.84 -12.07
C PRO A 396 26.00 -19.88 -11.44
N VAL A 397 25.49 -18.79 -10.87
CA VAL A 397 26.28 -17.62 -10.41
C VAL A 397 27.02 -17.94 -9.10
N HIS A 398 26.57 -18.94 -8.32
CA HIS A 398 27.13 -19.32 -7.03
C HIS A 398 27.60 -20.80 -6.94
N ALA A 399 27.92 -21.42 -8.08
CA ALA A 399 28.19 -22.86 -8.22
C ALA A 399 29.10 -23.50 -7.13
N PRO A 400 30.23 -22.88 -6.69
CA PRO A 400 31.09 -23.47 -5.67
C PRO A 400 30.46 -23.45 -4.26
N GLN A 401 29.73 -22.38 -3.93
CA GLN A 401 29.07 -22.20 -2.63
C GLN A 401 27.85 -23.11 -2.51
N ALA A 402 27.08 -23.26 -3.59
CA ALA A 402 25.95 -24.18 -3.66
C ALA A 402 26.39 -25.64 -3.49
N ARG A 403 27.49 -26.06 -4.11
CA ARG A 403 28.04 -27.42 -3.98
C ARG A 403 28.47 -27.73 -2.53
N ALA A 404 29.21 -26.82 -1.90
CA ALA A 404 29.66 -26.99 -0.52
C ALA A 404 28.50 -26.98 0.50
N LEU A 405 27.48 -26.14 0.27
CA LEU A 405 26.26 -26.12 1.09
C LEU A 405 25.46 -27.42 0.95
N ARG A 406 25.39 -27.98 -0.27
CA ARG A 406 24.73 -29.28 -0.53
C ARG A 406 25.37 -30.41 0.26
N GLU A 407 26.69 -30.53 0.28
CA GLU A 407 27.41 -31.57 1.03
C GLU A 407 27.12 -31.50 2.54
N LYS A 408 27.03 -30.28 3.10
CA LYS A 408 26.66 -30.08 4.50
C LYS A 408 25.22 -30.50 4.79
N LEU A 409 24.26 -30.18 3.91
CA LEU A 409 22.86 -30.59 4.04
C LEU A 409 22.70 -32.11 3.91
N GLN A 410 23.50 -32.79 3.07
CA GLN A 410 23.55 -34.26 3.03
C GLN A 410 24.06 -34.85 4.35
N GLY A 411 25.05 -34.22 4.99
CA GLY A 411 25.53 -34.62 6.31
C GLY A 411 24.46 -34.48 7.41
N ILE A 412 23.62 -33.44 7.32
CA ILE A 412 22.48 -33.22 8.22
C ILE A 412 21.38 -34.27 7.96
N ALA A 413 21.09 -34.56 6.69
CA ALA A 413 20.16 -35.62 6.29
C ALA A 413 20.55 -37.00 6.83
N ARG A 414 21.84 -37.35 6.77
CA ARG A 414 22.39 -38.62 7.32
C ARG A 414 22.23 -38.73 8.84
N LYS A 415 22.31 -37.60 9.55
CA LYS A 415 22.08 -37.53 11.00
C LYS A 415 20.61 -37.48 11.39
N ARG A 416 19.69 -37.50 10.40
CA ARG A 416 18.24 -37.37 10.56
C ARG A 416 17.83 -36.11 11.33
N ASP A 417 18.56 -35.02 11.11
CA ASP A 417 18.34 -33.75 11.77
C ASP A 417 17.89 -32.66 10.78
N THR A 418 17.40 -31.53 11.30
CA THR A 418 17.08 -30.33 10.52
C THR A 418 17.92 -29.16 11.00
N THR A 419 18.12 -28.17 10.14
CA THR A 419 18.99 -27.02 10.46
C THR A 419 18.28 -25.70 10.25
N THR A 420 18.88 -24.62 10.74
CA THR A 420 18.43 -23.24 10.49
C THR A 420 19.55 -22.44 9.84
N TRP A 421 19.21 -21.34 9.16
CA TRP A 421 20.24 -20.42 8.64
C TRP A 421 21.18 -19.90 9.73
N LYS A 422 20.72 -19.79 10.99
CA LYS A 422 21.56 -19.41 12.12
C LYS A 422 22.65 -20.46 12.38
N GLN A 423 22.26 -21.73 12.47
CA GLN A 423 23.17 -22.87 12.69
C GLN A 423 24.09 -23.09 11.49
N LEU A 424 23.56 -23.04 10.25
CA LEU A 424 24.38 -23.09 9.04
C LEU A 424 25.41 -21.96 9.00
N SER A 425 25.03 -20.72 9.39
CA SER A 425 25.99 -19.61 9.41
C SER A 425 27.05 -19.71 10.53
N GLU A 426 26.75 -20.42 11.62
CA GLU A 426 27.69 -20.65 12.73
C GLU A 426 28.65 -21.82 12.42
N GLU A 427 28.19 -22.82 11.67
CA GLU A 427 28.96 -24.04 11.37
C GLU A 427 29.64 -24.07 9.99
N PHE A 428 29.22 -23.23 9.04
CA PHE A 428 29.66 -23.31 7.63
C PHE A 428 30.24 -21.99 7.09
N ASP A 429 29.48 -20.88 7.09
CA ASP A 429 30.00 -19.57 6.67
C ASP A 429 29.22 -18.41 7.32
N ILE A 430 29.92 -17.56 8.06
CA ILE A 430 29.34 -16.40 8.76
C ILE A 430 28.75 -15.36 7.80
N ARG A 431 29.22 -15.33 6.54
CA ARG A 431 28.72 -14.44 5.47
C ARG A 431 27.27 -14.75 5.07
N LEU A 432 26.77 -15.97 5.35
CA LEU A 432 25.36 -16.31 5.12
C LEU A 432 24.39 -15.45 5.94
N ARG A 433 24.83 -14.82 7.04
CA ARG A 433 24.02 -13.86 7.83
C ARG A 433 23.84 -12.50 7.15
N GLN A 434 24.74 -12.17 6.22
CA GLN A 434 24.80 -10.86 5.55
C GLN A 434 24.10 -10.90 4.19
N LEU A 435 23.72 -12.08 3.70
CA LEU A 435 23.00 -12.26 2.44
C LEU A 435 21.50 -11.98 2.60
N SER A 436 20.90 -11.41 1.56
CA SER A 436 19.46 -11.18 1.49
C SER A 436 18.66 -12.49 1.38
N ASP A 437 17.40 -12.49 1.81
CA ASP A 437 16.50 -13.64 1.67
C ASP A 437 16.34 -14.10 0.21
N HIS A 438 16.47 -13.19 -0.76
CA HIS A 438 16.44 -13.50 -2.20
C HIS A 438 17.70 -14.26 -2.63
N THR A 439 18.88 -13.81 -2.19
CA THR A 439 20.16 -14.46 -2.47
C THR A 439 20.24 -15.84 -1.81
N LEU A 440 19.75 -15.98 -0.57
CA LEU A 440 19.66 -17.26 0.14
C LEU A 440 18.70 -18.24 -0.56
N ARG A 441 17.60 -17.73 -1.11
CA ARG A 441 16.66 -18.51 -1.93
C ARG A 441 17.32 -19.00 -3.21
N ASP A 442 18.00 -18.11 -3.95
CA ASP A 442 18.65 -18.47 -5.22
C ASP A 442 19.78 -19.48 -4.99
N LEU A 443 20.52 -19.36 -3.88
CA LEU A 443 21.54 -20.33 -3.47
C LEU A 443 20.93 -21.72 -3.16
N LEU A 444 19.77 -21.79 -2.49
CA LEU A 444 19.07 -23.05 -2.24
C LEU A 444 18.46 -23.68 -3.50
N VAL A 445 18.05 -22.85 -4.46
CA VAL A 445 17.63 -23.30 -5.80
C VAL A 445 18.82 -23.93 -6.51
N GLU A 446 20.00 -23.28 -6.53
CA GLU A 446 21.22 -23.84 -7.11
C GLU A 446 21.68 -25.13 -6.39
N VAL A 447 21.53 -25.20 -5.05
CA VAL A 447 21.81 -26.41 -4.25
C VAL A 447 21.01 -27.60 -4.78
N ASP A 448 19.71 -27.43 -5.05
CA ASP A 448 18.83 -28.51 -5.46
C ASP A 448 18.81 -28.76 -6.99
N GLN A 449 19.17 -27.78 -7.82
CA GLN A 449 19.31 -27.93 -9.28
C GLN A 449 20.50 -28.80 -9.70
N ALA A 450 21.55 -28.88 -8.89
CA ALA A 450 22.78 -29.60 -9.23
C ALA A 450 22.64 -31.15 -9.20
N ALA A 451 21.49 -31.70 -8.83
CA ALA A 451 21.21 -33.12 -8.90
C ALA A 451 20.15 -33.40 -9.98
N HIS A 452 20.56 -34.07 -11.05
CA HIS A 452 19.66 -34.51 -12.10
C HIS A 452 18.79 -35.68 -11.61
N GLY A 453 17.48 -35.60 -11.83
CA GLY A 453 16.52 -36.71 -11.80
C GLY A 453 16.12 -37.20 -10.39
N ASP A 454 14.82 -37.10 -10.07
CA ASP A 454 14.10 -37.68 -8.91
C ASP A 454 14.69 -37.49 -7.50
N SER A 455 15.76 -36.69 -7.34
CA SER A 455 16.35 -36.44 -6.03
C SER A 455 15.51 -35.47 -5.20
N LEU A 456 15.12 -35.90 -3.99
CA LEU A 456 14.35 -35.09 -3.05
C LEU A 456 15.11 -33.79 -2.70
N PRO A 457 14.42 -32.63 -2.65
CA PRO A 457 15.06 -31.33 -2.42
C PRO A 457 15.60 -31.22 -1.00
N LEU A 458 16.91 -31.04 -0.86
CA LEU A 458 17.61 -30.94 0.43
C LEU A 458 17.35 -29.58 1.11
N SER A 459 16.93 -28.56 0.36
CA SER A 459 16.53 -27.25 0.90
C SER A 459 15.39 -27.34 1.93
N VAL A 460 14.57 -28.41 1.89
CA VAL A 460 13.46 -28.63 2.82
C VAL A 460 13.94 -28.87 4.26
N LEU A 461 15.19 -29.30 4.45
CA LEU A 461 15.83 -29.48 5.77
C LEU A 461 16.16 -28.14 6.48
N VAL A 462 16.09 -27.02 5.77
CA VAL A 462 16.38 -25.69 6.33
C VAL A 462 15.09 -25.04 6.85
N LEU A 463 15.09 -24.71 8.14
CA LEU A 463 13.98 -24.08 8.85
C LEU A 463 14.22 -22.58 9.07
N ALA A 464 13.13 -21.82 9.18
CA ALA A 464 13.14 -20.41 9.51
C ALA A 464 13.63 -20.15 10.96
N ARG A 465 13.94 -18.87 11.24
CA ARG A 465 14.40 -18.40 12.55
C ARG A 465 13.45 -18.91 13.67
N GLY A 466 14.01 -19.68 14.60
CA GLY A 466 13.27 -20.30 15.70
C GLY A 466 13.00 -21.81 15.57
N GLY A 467 13.46 -22.46 14.50
CA GLY A 467 13.53 -23.93 14.39
C GLY A 467 12.19 -24.68 14.31
N ARG A 468 11.08 -23.95 14.14
CA ARG A 468 9.71 -24.52 14.17
C ARG A 468 8.88 -24.24 12.93
N LYS A 469 9.30 -23.29 12.08
CA LYS A 469 8.58 -22.89 10.86
C LYS A 469 9.47 -23.14 9.65
N LYS A 470 8.87 -23.50 8.51
CA LYS A 470 9.58 -23.61 7.23
C LYS A 470 9.96 -22.23 6.69
N LEU A 471 10.90 -22.18 5.75
CA LEU A 471 11.28 -20.93 5.10
C LEU A 471 10.06 -20.31 4.40
N PRO A 472 9.81 -18.99 4.56
CA PRO A 472 8.66 -18.32 3.96
C PRO A 472 8.68 -18.35 2.42
N TYR A 473 9.87 -18.53 1.83
CA TYR A 473 10.08 -18.66 0.39
C TYR A 473 10.28 -20.11 -0.08
N LEU A 474 10.03 -21.13 0.76
CA LEU A 474 10.16 -22.54 0.37
C LEU A 474 9.29 -22.89 -0.84
N GLY A 475 8.04 -22.42 -0.89
CA GLY A 475 7.17 -22.63 -2.06
C GLY A 475 7.70 -21.99 -3.35
N ALA A 476 8.48 -20.90 -3.24
CA ALA A 476 9.13 -20.29 -4.40
C ALA A 476 10.37 -21.08 -4.87
N ILE A 477 11.09 -21.72 -3.94
CA ILE A 477 12.20 -22.65 -4.27
C ILE A 477 11.65 -23.84 -5.06
N LEU A 478 10.59 -24.49 -4.57
CA LEU A 478 9.97 -25.65 -5.23
C LEU A 478 9.50 -25.34 -6.67
N ARG A 479 8.83 -24.20 -6.86
CA ARG A 479 8.41 -23.76 -8.20
C ARG A 479 9.60 -23.47 -9.13
N SER A 480 10.70 -22.95 -8.59
CA SER A 480 11.91 -22.70 -9.37
C SER A 480 12.67 -23.99 -9.74
N LEU A 481 12.36 -25.10 -9.05
CA LEU A 481 12.84 -26.45 -9.32
C LEU A 481 11.88 -27.25 -10.22
N GLY A 482 10.74 -26.68 -10.62
CA GLY A 482 9.71 -27.39 -11.39
C GLY A 482 8.90 -28.41 -10.58
N ILE A 483 8.92 -28.34 -9.24
CA ILE A 483 8.15 -29.21 -8.35
C ILE A 483 6.83 -28.52 -8.02
N ASP A 484 5.71 -29.21 -8.22
CA ASP A 484 4.36 -28.72 -7.88
C ASP A 484 4.26 -28.44 -6.37
N ALA A 485 4.33 -27.16 -6.02
CA ALA A 485 4.28 -26.71 -4.64
C ALA A 485 2.82 -26.70 -4.15
N PRO A 486 2.50 -27.28 -2.98
CA PRO A 486 1.14 -27.27 -2.45
C PRO A 486 0.58 -25.85 -2.26
N GLU A 487 -0.68 -25.66 -2.64
CA GLU A 487 -1.33 -24.34 -2.77
C GLU A 487 -1.60 -23.64 -1.43
N SER A 488 -1.70 -24.40 -0.33
CA SER A 488 -1.95 -23.86 1.00
C SER A 488 -0.74 -23.99 1.93
N GLY A 489 -0.60 -23.05 2.86
CA GLY A 489 0.47 -23.11 3.87
C GLY A 489 0.43 -24.39 4.71
N ALA A 490 -0.75 -24.94 4.98
CA ALA A 490 -0.93 -26.20 5.71
C ALA A 490 -0.51 -27.42 4.87
N ALA A 491 -0.88 -27.45 3.58
CA ALA A 491 -0.46 -28.51 2.66
C ALA A 491 1.05 -28.49 2.41
N LEU A 492 1.65 -27.29 2.33
CA LEU A 492 3.11 -27.13 2.23
C LEU A 492 3.83 -27.67 3.50
N GLN A 493 3.24 -27.48 4.69
CA GLN A 493 3.77 -28.08 5.91
C GLN A 493 3.70 -29.61 5.87
N GLN A 494 2.56 -30.18 5.49
CA GLN A 494 2.38 -31.64 5.39
C GLN A 494 3.33 -32.26 4.37
N TRP A 495 3.36 -31.72 3.15
CA TRP A 495 4.28 -32.14 2.09
C TRP A 495 5.75 -32.05 2.53
N SER A 496 6.14 -30.96 3.20
CA SER A 496 7.52 -30.79 3.67
C SER A 496 7.89 -31.75 4.80
N THR A 497 6.94 -32.16 5.64
CA THR A 497 7.17 -33.13 6.70
C THR A 497 7.36 -34.53 6.13
N GLU A 498 6.50 -34.90 5.19
CA GLU A 498 6.59 -36.14 4.42
C GLU A 498 7.90 -36.24 3.63
N THR A 499 8.27 -35.16 2.94
CA THR A 499 9.51 -35.09 2.16
C THR A 499 10.75 -35.19 3.04
N ILE A 500 10.75 -34.59 4.24
CA ILE A 500 11.86 -34.74 5.21
C ILE A 500 11.97 -36.19 5.69
N SER A 501 10.85 -36.87 5.96
CA SER A 501 10.88 -38.28 6.35
C SER A 501 11.54 -39.13 5.26
N ARG A 502 11.14 -38.93 4.01
CA ARG A 502 11.73 -39.62 2.85
C ARG A 502 13.21 -39.30 2.66
N ILE A 503 13.64 -38.05 2.90
CA ILE A 503 15.06 -37.67 2.89
C ILE A 503 15.83 -38.40 4.01
N HIS A 504 15.29 -38.44 5.22
CA HIS A 504 15.90 -39.14 6.36
C HIS A 504 15.94 -40.66 6.19
N GLU A 505 15.00 -41.24 5.44
CA GLU A 505 15.00 -42.65 5.05
C GLU A 505 16.04 -42.92 3.97
N ALA A 506 16.03 -42.15 2.88
CA ALA A 506 16.95 -42.29 1.75
C ALA A 506 18.42 -42.11 2.17
N TYR A 507 18.72 -41.13 3.02
CA TYR A 507 20.08 -40.86 3.51
C TYR A 507 20.43 -41.64 4.79
N GLY A 508 19.46 -42.23 5.48
CA GLY A 508 19.68 -43.05 6.67
C GLY A 508 19.93 -44.53 6.38
N ALA A 509 19.48 -45.06 5.23
CA ALA A 509 19.60 -46.48 4.87
C ALA A 509 21.01 -46.89 4.39
N SER A 510 21.86 -45.96 3.93
CA SER A 510 23.22 -46.27 3.45
C SER A 510 24.28 -46.43 4.55
N GLY A 511 23.86 -46.61 5.81
CA GLY A 511 24.74 -46.71 6.97
C GLY A 511 24.68 -48.04 7.70
N SER A 512 24.57 -49.19 7.02
CA SER A 512 24.89 -50.50 7.59
C SER A 512 24.89 -51.58 6.51
N VAL A 513 26.07 -52.12 6.19
CA VAL A 513 26.20 -53.45 5.59
C VAL A 513 27.11 -54.26 6.51
N LYS A 514 26.54 -55.24 7.20
CA LYS A 514 26.95 -56.65 7.08
C LYS A 514 25.75 -57.56 7.39
N PRO A 515 25.53 -58.62 6.59
CA PRO A 515 24.48 -59.60 6.80
C PRO A 515 24.99 -60.73 7.70
N ASP A 516 24.16 -61.22 8.62
CA ASP A 516 23.98 -62.67 8.76
C ASP A 516 22.76 -63.02 9.62
N GLU A 517 22.18 -64.16 9.23
CA GLU A 517 21.29 -65.03 10.01
C GLU A 517 19.81 -64.61 10.22
N ALA A 518 18.95 -65.20 9.39
CA ALA A 518 17.58 -65.56 9.80
C ALA A 518 17.64 -66.83 10.67
N PRO A 519 16.73 -66.99 11.65
CA PRO A 519 15.55 -67.78 11.30
C PRO A 519 14.20 -67.31 11.90
N GLN A 520 13.19 -67.51 11.07
CA GLN A 520 11.75 -67.75 11.25
C GLN A 520 11.08 -67.81 12.65
N ARG A 521 9.77 -67.43 12.60
CA ARG A 521 8.61 -67.74 13.50
C ARG A 521 8.55 -66.87 14.78
N THR A 522 7.44 -66.32 15.25
CA THR A 522 5.99 -66.61 15.16
C THR A 522 5.20 -65.40 15.70
N SER A 523 3.95 -65.27 15.24
CA SER A 523 2.79 -64.65 15.92
C SER A 523 2.99 -63.73 17.13
N SER A 524 2.51 -62.49 17.01
CA SER A 524 1.57 -61.80 17.91
C SER A 524 1.85 -60.29 17.90
N GLY A 525 0.82 -59.49 17.62
CA GLY A 525 0.91 -58.05 17.88
C GLY A 525 1.04 -57.79 19.38
N PRO A 526 1.58 -56.62 19.73
CA PRO A 526 0.85 -55.83 20.69
C PRO A 526 0.58 -54.40 20.20
N ALA A 527 -0.50 -53.90 20.78
CA ALA A 527 -1.10 -52.58 20.66
C ALA A 527 -0.11 -51.41 20.50
N ASN A 528 -0.57 -50.42 19.72
CA ASN A 528 -0.18 -49.01 19.77
C ASN A 528 0.48 -48.63 21.11
N GLU A 529 1.79 -48.45 21.12
CA GLU A 529 2.41 -47.57 22.09
C GLU A 529 2.00 -46.13 21.73
N PRO A 530 1.26 -45.41 22.59
CA PRO A 530 0.94 -44.02 22.31
C PRO A 530 2.23 -43.20 22.33
N MET A 531 2.49 -42.52 21.22
CA MET A 531 3.60 -41.58 21.02
C MET A 531 3.95 -40.82 22.31
N ALA A 532 5.21 -40.87 22.72
CA ALA A 532 5.72 -40.11 23.86
C ALA A 532 5.30 -38.63 23.73
N VAL A 533 4.51 -38.13 24.70
CA VAL A 533 4.12 -36.73 24.78
C VAL A 533 5.39 -35.90 24.95
N THR A 534 5.81 -35.23 23.88
CA THR A 534 7.02 -34.40 23.91
C THR A 534 6.75 -33.17 24.75
N LEU A 535 7.75 -32.69 25.50
CA LEU A 535 7.65 -31.45 26.28
C LEU A 535 7.10 -30.27 25.45
N GLY A 536 7.41 -30.21 24.15
CA GLY A 536 6.85 -29.23 23.21
C GLY A 536 5.32 -29.32 22.99
N THR A 537 4.73 -30.52 23.03
CA THR A 537 3.26 -30.68 23.00
C THR A 537 2.62 -30.19 24.29
N ALA A 538 3.21 -30.48 25.44
CA ALA A 538 2.70 -30.03 26.73
C ALA A 538 2.78 -28.49 26.89
N TYR A 539 3.85 -27.85 26.39
CA TYR A 539 3.93 -26.37 26.33
C TYR A 539 2.86 -25.73 25.43
N ARG A 540 2.52 -26.37 24.30
CA ARG A 540 1.43 -25.89 23.44
C ARG A 540 0.08 -25.99 24.15
N GLN A 541 -0.16 -27.10 24.84
CA GLN A 541 -1.37 -27.31 25.62
C GLN A 541 -1.50 -26.32 26.79
N LEU A 542 -0.39 -25.99 27.47
CA LEU A 542 -0.34 -24.95 28.50
C LEU A 542 -0.79 -23.58 27.96
N GLY A 543 -0.35 -23.22 26.76
CA GLY A 543 -0.76 -21.98 26.10
C GLY A 543 -2.27 -21.93 25.80
N LEU A 544 -2.83 -23.05 25.34
CA LEU A 544 -4.26 -23.17 25.07
C LEU A 544 -5.10 -23.07 26.35
N LEU A 545 -4.69 -23.74 27.43
CA LEU A 545 -5.38 -23.68 28.72
C LEU A 545 -5.37 -22.25 29.31
N ARG A 546 -4.26 -21.52 29.20
CA ARG A 546 -4.19 -20.11 29.62
C ARG A 546 -5.15 -19.22 28.83
N GLY A 547 -5.21 -19.40 27.51
CA GLY A 547 -6.13 -18.66 26.66
C GLY A 547 -7.59 -18.96 27.02
N LYS A 548 -7.94 -20.23 27.18
CA LYS A 548 -9.31 -20.66 27.51
C LYS A 548 -9.75 -20.25 28.91
N ALA A 549 -8.86 -20.25 29.90
CA ALA A 549 -9.15 -19.74 31.25
C ALA A 549 -9.42 -18.23 31.24
N SER A 550 -8.66 -17.44 30.45
CA SER A 550 -8.90 -16.01 30.28
C SER A 550 -10.25 -15.72 29.61
N GLU A 551 -10.57 -16.46 28.56
CA GLU A 551 -11.87 -16.37 27.86
C GLU A 551 -13.02 -16.72 28.80
N ALA A 552 -12.90 -17.83 29.55
CA ALA A 552 -13.90 -18.24 30.55
C ALA A 552 -14.10 -17.21 31.67
N ASN A 553 -13.04 -16.54 32.14
CA ASN A 553 -13.15 -15.45 33.12
C ASN A 553 -13.92 -14.25 32.57
N GLN A 554 -13.74 -13.89 31.30
CA GLN A 554 -14.51 -12.81 30.66
C GLN A 554 -15.99 -13.16 30.52
N VAL A 555 -16.30 -14.44 30.24
CA VAL A 555 -17.67 -14.94 30.17
C VAL A 555 -18.30 -15.04 31.56
N ALA A 556 -17.56 -15.50 32.57
CA ALA A 556 -18.01 -15.55 33.97
C ALA A 556 -18.35 -14.16 34.51
N ALA A 557 -17.56 -13.14 34.18
CA ALA A 557 -17.81 -11.75 34.56
C ALA A 557 -19.11 -11.16 33.97
N ARG A 558 -19.69 -11.80 32.94
CA ARG A 558 -20.93 -11.40 32.27
C ARG A 558 -22.10 -12.36 32.54
N ALA A 559 -21.83 -13.53 33.12
CA ALA A 559 -22.82 -14.54 33.46
C ALA A 559 -23.33 -14.34 34.90
N THR A 560 -24.55 -14.77 35.19
CA THR A 560 -25.15 -14.71 36.54
C THR A 560 -25.62 -16.08 37.02
N GLY A 561 -25.68 -16.28 38.34
CA GLY A 561 -26.15 -17.52 38.97
C GLY A 561 -25.21 -18.74 38.82
N LEU A 562 -25.79 -19.94 38.85
CA LEU A 562 -25.08 -21.24 38.82
C LEU A 562 -24.07 -21.40 37.67
N ARG A 563 -24.28 -20.70 36.55
CA ARG A 563 -23.35 -20.74 35.41
C ARG A 563 -22.05 -19.99 35.71
N ALA A 564 -22.13 -18.84 36.36
CA ALA A 564 -20.95 -18.07 36.76
C ALA A 564 -20.13 -18.84 37.79
N GLU A 565 -20.79 -19.44 38.78
CA GLU A 565 -20.13 -20.27 39.80
C GLU A 565 -19.41 -21.49 39.18
N ARG A 566 -20.07 -22.20 38.26
CA ARG A 566 -19.46 -23.33 37.54
C ARG A 566 -18.28 -22.92 36.67
N LEU A 567 -18.37 -21.79 35.97
CA LEU A 567 -17.26 -21.25 35.18
C LEU A 567 -16.08 -20.86 36.07
N SER A 568 -16.33 -20.13 37.16
CA SER A 568 -15.27 -19.73 38.11
C SER A 568 -14.60 -20.92 38.78
N ALA A 569 -15.35 -21.97 39.15
CA ALA A 569 -14.79 -23.20 39.71
C ALA A 569 -13.87 -23.93 38.72
N VAL A 570 -14.29 -24.09 37.46
CA VAL A 570 -13.49 -24.75 36.43
C VAL A 570 -12.28 -23.92 36.01
N VAL A 571 -12.39 -22.58 36.05
CA VAL A 571 -11.23 -21.69 35.85
C VAL A 571 -10.21 -21.86 36.98
N ALA A 572 -10.65 -21.88 38.24
CA ALA A 572 -9.75 -22.10 39.39
C ALA A 572 -9.04 -23.47 39.31
N GLU A 573 -9.77 -24.52 38.92
CA GLU A 573 -9.21 -25.87 38.65
C GLU A 573 -8.18 -25.84 37.52
N THR A 574 -8.46 -25.09 36.45
CA THR A 574 -7.54 -24.94 35.30
C THR A 574 -6.28 -24.15 35.67
N GLU A 575 -6.40 -23.09 36.48
CA GLU A 575 -5.25 -22.33 36.97
C GLU A 575 -4.37 -23.15 37.91
N ALA A 576 -4.96 -23.99 38.76
CA ALA A 576 -4.22 -24.97 39.56
C ALA A 576 -3.49 -25.98 38.68
N HIS A 577 -4.15 -26.50 37.63
CA HIS A 577 -3.53 -27.41 36.66
C HIS A 577 -2.37 -26.76 35.88
N ILE A 578 -2.50 -25.47 35.54
CA ILE A 578 -1.42 -24.68 34.90
C ILE A 578 -0.21 -24.53 35.83
N ARG A 579 -0.42 -24.36 37.15
CA ARG A 579 0.68 -24.26 38.13
C ARG A 579 1.46 -25.58 38.28
N LEU A 580 0.74 -26.72 38.28
CA LEU A 580 1.33 -28.06 38.37
C LEU A 580 2.31 -28.38 37.23
N PHE A 581 2.19 -27.70 36.08
CA PHE A 581 3.09 -27.91 34.94
C PHE A 581 4.59 -27.70 35.29
N ALA A 582 4.88 -26.74 36.17
CA ALA A 582 6.26 -26.42 36.55
C ALA A 582 6.96 -27.58 37.31
N GLU A 583 6.18 -28.40 37.99
CA GLU A 583 6.64 -29.54 38.80
C GLU A 583 6.75 -30.81 37.96
N VAL A 584 5.83 -31.03 37.01
CA VAL A 584 5.78 -32.26 36.19
C VAL A 584 6.66 -32.22 34.94
N ARG A 585 7.14 -31.04 34.51
CA ARG A 585 7.93 -30.87 33.26
C ARG A 585 9.25 -31.66 33.19
N GLY A 586 9.75 -32.15 34.33
CA GLY A 586 10.96 -32.95 34.43
C GLY A 586 10.74 -34.47 34.49
N ASN A 587 9.49 -34.94 34.49
CA ASN A 587 9.15 -36.36 34.62
C ASN A 587 8.16 -36.79 33.54
N ASP A 588 8.60 -37.61 32.58
CA ASP A 588 7.82 -38.01 31.40
C ASP A 588 6.54 -38.80 31.72
N LYS A 589 6.49 -39.51 32.85
CA LYS A 589 5.27 -40.21 33.28
C LYS A 589 4.27 -39.20 33.86
N ALA A 590 4.74 -38.26 34.68
CA ALA A 590 3.90 -37.21 35.24
C ALA A 590 3.40 -36.23 34.16
N LEU A 591 4.25 -35.91 33.18
CA LEU A 591 3.92 -35.03 32.05
C LEU A 591 2.82 -35.63 31.17
N ARG A 592 2.82 -36.95 30.97
CA ARG A 592 1.74 -37.66 30.26
C ARG A 592 0.40 -37.55 30.98
N HIS A 593 0.38 -37.80 32.30
CA HIS A 593 -0.85 -37.66 33.10
C HIS A 593 -1.35 -36.21 33.13
N TRP A 594 -0.43 -35.25 33.24
CA TRP A 594 -0.75 -33.82 33.18
C TRP A 594 -1.37 -33.42 31.84
N SER A 595 -0.82 -33.92 30.72
CA SER A 595 -1.35 -33.64 29.39
C SER A 595 -2.74 -34.23 29.21
N GLU A 596 -3.01 -35.43 29.73
CA GLU A 596 -4.33 -36.05 29.59
C GLU A 596 -5.40 -35.32 30.40
N ALA A 597 -5.12 -35.01 31.67
CA ALA A 597 -6.01 -34.18 32.50
C ALA A 597 -6.24 -32.78 31.89
N GLY A 598 -5.21 -32.21 31.25
CA GLY A 598 -5.32 -30.93 30.56
C GLY A 598 -6.27 -30.95 29.35
N LYS A 599 -6.44 -32.08 28.66
CA LYS A 599 -7.39 -32.18 27.53
C LYS A 599 -8.82 -32.17 28.04
N GLN A 600 -9.09 -32.90 29.12
CA GLN A 600 -10.41 -32.96 29.75
C GLN A 600 -10.83 -31.58 30.29
N LEU A 601 -9.90 -30.82 30.88
CA LEU A 601 -10.16 -29.43 31.31
C LEU A 601 -10.45 -28.50 30.12
N GLN A 602 -9.74 -28.65 29.01
CA GLN A 602 -9.97 -27.87 27.81
C GLN A 602 -11.37 -28.12 27.22
N GLU A 603 -11.82 -29.37 27.19
CA GLU A 603 -13.17 -29.73 26.74
C GLU A 603 -14.25 -29.19 27.67
N ARG A 604 -14.07 -29.32 29.00
CA ARG A 604 -15.01 -28.76 30.00
C ARG A 604 -15.14 -27.24 29.86
N LEU A 605 -14.03 -26.52 29.69
CA LEU A 605 -14.04 -25.08 29.43
C LEU A 605 -14.72 -24.73 28.11
N ALA A 606 -14.42 -25.44 27.03
CA ALA A 606 -15.03 -25.21 25.71
C ALA A 606 -16.55 -25.39 25.75
N ASN A 607 -17.03 -26.43 26.43
CA ASN A 607 -18.46 -26.69 26.60
C ASN A 607 -19.14 -25.57 27.40
N LEU A 608 -18.55 -25.12 28.51
CA LEU A 608 -19.13 -24.05 29.34
C LEU A 608 -19.09 -22.66 28.69
N ILE A 609 -18.11 -22.40 27.82
CA ILE A 609 -18.05 -21.18 27.01
C ILE A 609 -19.10 -21.23 25.88
N GLY A 610 -19.28 -22.39 25.23
CA GLY A 610 -20.09 -22.55 24.01
C GLY A 610 -21.61 -22.70 24.17
N HIS A 611 -22.18 -22.70 25.38
CA HIS A 611 -23.64 -22.84 25.55
C HIS A 611 -24.36 -21.49 25.44
N SER A 612 -25.23 -21.33 24.44
CA SER A 612 -26.41 -20.44 24.49
C SER A 612 -27.61 -21.31 24.87
N PRO A 613 -28.43 -20.98 25.89
CA PRO A 613 -29.59 -21.81 26.22
C PRO A 613 -30.70 -21.57 25.17
N VAL A 614 -30.78 -22.46 24.20
CA VAL A 614 -32.01 -22.70 23.43
C VAL A 614 -32.95 -23.52 24.31
N SER A 615 -34.11 -22.96 24.65
CA SER A 615 -35.22 -23.70 25.26
C SER A 615 -35.72 -24.77 24.27
N PRO A 616 -35.97 -26.02 24.71
CA PRO A 616 -36.60 -27.02 23.85
C PRO A 616 -38.08 -26.67 23.62
N GLN A 617 -38.52 -26.96 22.41
CA GLN A 617 -39.80 -26.67 21.79
C GLN A 617 -41.02 -27.02 22.67
N ALA A 618 -41.95 -26.08 22.77
CA ALA A 618 -43.31 -26.35 23.21
C ALA A 618 -44.09 -27.04 22.08
N THR A 619 -44.35 -28.33 22.25
CA THR A 619 -45.38 -29.07 21.52
C THR A 619 -46.77 -28.64 21.98
N THR A 620 -47.62 -28.35 21.02
CA THR A 620 -49.03 -27.97 21.15
C THR A 620 -49.89 -29.05 21.82
N SER A 621 -50.71 -28.68 22.83
CA SER A 621 -51.99 -29.35 23.13
C SER A 621 -52.98 -28.40 23.82
N ARG A 622 -54.27 -28.62 23.55
CA ARG A 622 -55.48 -27.78 23.73
C ARG A 622 -55.98 -27.63 25.19
N PRO A 623 -57.00 -26.76 25.47
CA PRO A 623 -57.28 -26.15 26.78
C PRO A 623 -58.45 -26.77 27.58
N ALA A 624 -58.48 -26.49 28.89
CA ALA A 624 -59.63 -26.46 29.84
C ALA A 624 -59.08 -26.03 31.22
N ALA A 625 -59.74 -25.40 32.19
CA ALA A 625 -60.98 -24.63 32.34
C ALA A 625 -60.89 -23.90 33.71
N ALA A 626 -61.66 -22.80 33.87
CA ALA A 626 -62.26 -22.25 35.10
C ALA A 626 -61.43 -21.71 36.31
N THR A 627 -61.41 -20.36 36.45
CA THR A 627 -61.78 -19.44 37.58
C THR A 627 -61.84 -19.91 39.07
N PRO A 628 -61.94 -19.01 40.11
CA PRO A 628 -61.51 -17.59 40.32
C PRO A 628 -60.78 -17.29 41.68
N LEU A 629 -60.25 -16.05 41.80
CA LEU A 629 -59.90 -15.13 42.93
C LEU A 629 -60.47 -15.38 44.37
N PRO A 630 -60.04 -14.72 45.50
CA PRO A 630 -59.53 -13.33 45.64
C PRO A 630 -58.49 -13.09 46.82
N PRO A 631 -58.38 -11.91 47.51
CA PRO A 631 -57.11 -11.16 47.72
C PRO A 631 -56.74 -10.97 49.22
N VAL A 632 -55.83 -10.04 49.59
CA VAL A 632 -55.89 -9.13 50.80
C VAL A 632 -54.52 -8.47 51.17
N THR A 633 -54.54 -7.12 51.15
CA THR A 633 -53.89 -6.00 51.93
C THR A 633 -52.48 -6.09 52.57
N THR A 634 -51.60 -5.08 52.42
CA THR A 634 -51.36 -3.84 53.23
C THR A 634 -50.90 -4.14 54.68
N GLU A 635 -49.74 -3.73 55.23
CA GLU A 635 -49.26 -2.44 55.80
C GLU A 635 -47.78 -2.63 56.30
N LYS A 636 -46.82 -1.70 56.24
CA LYS A 636 -46.46 -0.60 57.20
C LYS A 636 -46.38 -1.09 58.68
N GLU A 637 -45.27 -1.08 59.44
CA GLU A 637 -44.51 0.07 59.97
C GLU A 637 -43.21 -0.35 60.73
N LEU A 638 -42.40 0.68 61.03
CA LEU A 638 -41.28 0.88 61.96
C LEU A 638 -41.07 -0.11 63.14
N PHE A 639 -39.81 -0.33 63.55
CA PHE A 639 -39.23 0.25 64.78
C PHE A 639 -37.72 -0.05 64.95
N SER A 640 -37.04 0.95 65.53
CA SER A 640 -35.65 1.05 65.96
C SER A 640 -35.27 0.08 67.09
N HIS A 641 -33.98 -0.29 67.19
CA HIS A 641 -33.13 -0.12 68.40
C HIS A 641 -31.72 -0.73 68.23
N ALA A 642 -30.71 0.06 68.58
CA ALA A 642 -29.36 -0.34 69.04
C ALA A 642 -29.36 -0.33 70.60
N PRO A 643 -28.26 -0.54 71.39
CA PRO A 643 -26.82 -0.59 71.04
C PRO A 643 -25.92 -1.54 71.90
N GLN A 644 -24.58 -1.33 71.78
CA GLN A 644 -23.46 -1.66 72.69
C GLN A 644 -22.73 -3.01 72.45
N SER A 645 -21.40 -3.17 72.64
CA SER A 645 -20.22 -2.30 72.78
C SER A 645 -18.96 -3.20 72.74
N GLY A 646 -17.79 -2.66 72.40
CA GLY A 646 -16.49 -3.35 72.51
C GLY A 646 -15.30 -2.47 72.10
N LYS A 647 -14.63 -1.87 73.10
CA LYS A 647 -13.44 -0.97 73.14
C LYS A 647 -12.22 -1.48 72.31
N ALA A 648 -11.49 -0.69 71.49
CA ALA A 648 -10.48 0.41 71.72
C ALA A 648 -9.08 -0.11 72.18
N PRO A 649 -7.93 0.64 72.06
CA PRO A 649 -7.60 1.97 71.49
C PRO A 649 -6.36 1.95 70.54
N ALA A 650 -5.86 3.00 69.85
CA ALA A 650 -5.21 4.20 70.39
C ALA A 650 -4.84 5.26 69.31
N GLU A 651 -4.94 6.51 69.77
CA GLU A 651 -4.10 7.70 69.49
C GLU A 651 -4.07 8.33 68.09
N SER A 652 -4.74 9.48 67.98
CA SER A 652 -4.41 10.55 67.04
C SER A 652 -4.42 11.87 67.79
N THR A 653 -3.23 12.39 68.07
CA THR A 653 -3.01 13.74 68.55
C THR A 653 -2.92 14.67 67.34
N THR A 654 -3.82 15.64 67.31
CA THR A 654 -3.88 16.76 66.38
C THR A 654 -2.63 17.63 66.47
N THR A 655 -2.03 17.95 65.31
CA THR A 655 -1.23 19.17 65.16
C THR A 655 -1.75 19.94 63.95
N MET A 656 -2.32 21.11 64.22
CA MET A 656 -2.70 22.11 63.23
C MET A 656 -1.47 22.81 62.67
N ALA A 657 -1.16 22.56 61.41
CA ALA A 657 -0.42 23.43 60.49
C ALA A 657 -0.70 22.94 59.06
N GLU A 658 -0.64 23.84 58.06
CA GLU A 658 -0.75 23.58 56.59
C GLU A 658 -2.08 23.81 55.83
N PRO A 659 -2.82 24.93 56.02
CA PRO A 659 -3.61 25.50 54.92
C PRO A 659 -2.71 26.26 53.93
N ASN A 660 -1.60 26.84 54.41
CA ASN A 660 -0.76 27.77 53.63
C ASN A 660 0.18 27.08 52.63
N ALA A 661 0.68 25.88 52.93
CA ALA A 661 1.60 25.14 52.07
C ALA A 661 0.90 24.53 50.83
N ARG A 662 -0.37 24.10 50.96
CA ARG A 662 -1.17 23.61 49.82
C ARG A 662 -1.53 24.76 48.87
N ASN A 663 -1.88 25.93 49.41
CA ASN A 663 -2.19 27.10 48.60
C ASN A 663 -0.95 27.66 47.88
N SER A 664 0.23 27.64 48.51
CA SER A 664 1.48 28.02 47.81
C SER A 664 1.87 27.02 46.72
N SER A 665 1.70 25.72 46.96
CA SER A 665 1.99 24.67 45.95
C SER A 665 1.06 24.75 44.73
N HIS A 666 -0.21 25.10 44.92
CA HIS A 666 -1.15 25.36 43.81
C HIS A 666 -0.79 26.64 43.05
N ALA A 667 -0.41 27.72 43.74
CA ALA A 667 -0.01 28.98 43.11
C ALA A 667 1.29 28.82 42.29
N GLU A 668 2.28 28.07 42.80
CA GLU A 668 3.50 27.74 42.07
C GLU A 668 3.23 26.87 40.84
N ALA A 669 2.35 25.87 40.97
CA ALA A 669 1.94 25.02 39.86
C ALA A 669 1.19 25.81 38.77
N LEU A 670 0.39 26.81 39.16
CA LEU A 670 -0.30 27.71 38.23
C LEU A 670 0.69 28.64 37.50
N ALA A 671 1.67 29.20 38.21
CA ALA A 671 2.70 30.04 37.61
C ALA A 671 3.55 29.26 36.60
N GLU A 672 3.95 28.03 36.95
CA GLU A 672 4.67 27.15 36.03
C GLU A 672 3.79 26.74 34.85
N PHE A 673 2.52 26.39 35.07
CA PHE A 673 1.59 26.07 34.00
C PHE A 673 1.40 27.25 33.04
N THR A 674 1.22 28.46 33.56
CA THR A 674 1.08 29.69 32.76
C THR A 674 2.33 29.93 31.90
N ARG A 675 3.53 29.73 32.45
CA ARG A 675 4.78 29.81 31.69
C ARG A 675 4.82 28.79 30.55
N LEU A 676 4.43 27.55 30.82
CA LEU A 676 4.37 26.48 29.80
C LEU A 676 3.33 26.78 28.71
N THR A 677 2.20 27.42 29.03
CA THR A 677 1.23 27.85 28.01
C THR A 677 1.80 28.89 27.06
N ALA A 678 2.59 29.85 27.55
CA ALA A 678 3.28 30.84 26.72
C ALA A 678 4.37 30.21 25.84
N GLU A 679 5.09 29.21 26.36
CA GLU A 679 6.09 28.43 25.61
C GLU A 679 5.43 27.60 24.49
N ILE A 680 4.27 26.99 24.76
CA ILE A 680 3.46 26.27 23.77
C ILE A 680 3.00 27.22 22.65
N GLU A 681 2.47 28.39 22.98
CA GLU A 681 2.03 29.36 21.98
C GLU A 681 3.20 29.91 21.14
N THR A 682 4.38 30.07 21.74
CA THR A 682 5.60 30.48 21.01
C THR A 682 6.06 29.39 20.05
N ALA A 683 6.10 28.13 20.50
CA ALA A 683 6.47 26.99 19.65
C ALA A 683 5.41 26.72 18.56
N ARG A 684 4.12 26.96 18.86
CA ARG A 684 3.01 26.88 17.91
C ARG A 684 3.14 27.93 16.81
N LYS A 685 3.52 29.17 17.13
CA LYS A 685 3.82 30.22 16.14
C LYS A 685 5.03 29.85 15.25
N GLY A 686 5.99 29.10 15.79
CA GLY A 686 7.15 28.59 15.06
C GLY A 686 6.89 27.32 14.24
N ASP A 687 5.69 26.73 14.33
CA ASP A 687 5.31 25.42 13.77
C ASP A 687 6.21 24.25 14.25
N ASP A 688 6.73 24.34 15.47
CA ASP A 688 7.59 23.30 16.06
C ASP A 688 6.77 22.25 16.82
N LEU A 689 6.23 21.29 16.07
CA LEU A 689 5.43 20.19 16.61
C LEU A 689 6.14 19.40 17.72
N LYS A 690 7.46 19.20 17.61
CA LYS A 690 8.22 18.41 18.60
C LYS A 690 8.29 19.14 19.94
N THR A 691 8.61 20.43 19.90
CA THR A 691 8.65 21.26 21.11
C THR A 691 7.25 21.41 21.72
N VAL A 692 6.21 21.67 20.91
CA VAL A 692 4.82 21.73 21.40
C VAL A 692 4.41 20.42 22.07
N GLN A 693 4.76 19.26 21.52
CA GLN A 693 4.39 17.95 22.09
C GLN A 693 5.07 17.70 23.45
N ILE A 694 6.35 18.05 23.58
CA ILE A 694 7.12 17.89 24.82
C ILE A 694 6.58 18.80 25.91
N VAL A 695 6.37 20.09 25.59
CA VAL A 695 5.90 21.09 26.54
C VAL A 695 4.43 20.83 26.93
N TYR A 696 3.57 20.45 25.98
CA TYR A 696 2.18 20.06 26.24
C TYR A 696 2.08 18.86 27.19
N ASN A 697 2.93 17.84 27.04
CA ASN A 697 2.91 16.68 27.93
C ASN A 697 3.27 17.09 29.38
N ARG A 698 4.25 17.98 29.56
CA ARG A 698 4.60 18.54 30.89
C ARG A 698 3.44 19.36 31.47
N ALA A 699 2.84 20.23 30.64
CA ALA A 699 1.68 21.02 31.04
C ALA A 699 0.48 20.15 31.43
N ASN A 700 0.23 19.04 30.71
CA ASN A 700 -0.88 18.12 30.98
C ASN A 700 -0.72 17.38 32.33
N VAL A 701 0.50 17.09 32.76
CA VAL A 701 0.77 16.50 34.08
C VAL A 701 0.43 17.49 35.20
N LEU A 702 0.82 18.76 35.04
CA LEU A 702 0.46 19.82 36.00
C LEU A 702 -1.05 20.08 36.01
N TYR A 703 -1.65 20.21 34.82
CA TYR A 703 -3.08 20.42 34.64
C TYR A 703 -3.92 19.32 35.29
N SER A 704 -3.55 18.05 35.13
CA SER A 704 -4.33 16.94 35.71
C SER A 704 -4.19 16.83 37.24
N ARG A 705 -2.98 17.02 37.78
CA ARG A 705 -2.66 16.67 39.17
C ARG A 705 -2.56 17.83 40.16
N ARG A 706 -2.24 19.05 39.70
CA ARG A 706 -1.84 20.17 40.58
C ARG A 706 -2.59 21.49 40.35
N ILE A 707 -3.41 21.60 39.30
CA ILE A 707 -4.25 22.79 39.06
C ILE A 707 -5.64 22.60 39.71
N SER A 708 -6.20 23.68 40.26
CA SER A 708 -7.52 23.68 40.92
C SER A 708 -8.67 23.44 39.92
N ALA A 709 -9.87 23.11 40.41
CA ALA A 709 -11.03 22.81 39.55
C ALA A 709 -11.54 24.03 38.76
N GLU A 710 -11.46 25.23 39.36
CA GLU A 710 -11.85 26.49 38.72
C GLU A 710 -10.89 26.86 37.58
N GLU A 711 -9.59 26.74 37.82
CA GLU A 711 -8.54 26.98 36.81
C GLU A 711 -8.53 25.92 35.70
N LYS A 712 -8.83 24.66 36.02
CA LYS A 712 -9.04 23.60 35.02
C LYS A 712 -10.12 24.01 34.02
N THR A 713 -11.24 24.56 34.51
CA THR A 713 -12.32 25.04 33.64
C THR A 713 -11.85 26.17 32.72
N ARG A 714 -11.03 27.10 33.25
CA ARG A 714 -10.44 28.20 32.47
C ARG A 714 -9.51 27.75 31.35
N PHE A 715 -8.69 26.72 31.58
CA PHE A 715 -7.71 26.22 30.61
C PHE A 715 -8.18 25.02 29.79
N ALA A 716 -9.42 24.56 29.98
CA ALA A 716 -9.97 23.38 29.30
C ALA A 716 -10.05 23.56 27.77
N SER A 717 -10.43 24.75 27.29
CA SER A 717 -10.45 25.09 25.87
C SER A 717 -9.02 25.05 25.30
N PHE A 718 -8.08 25.73 25.95
CA PHE A 718 -6.68 25.75 25.54
C PHE A 718 -6.08 24.34 25.42
N MET A 719 -6.26 23.49 26.44
CA MET A 719 -5.74 22.11 26.42
C MET A 719 -6.39 21.25 25.33
N ARG A 720 -7.67 21.51 25.00
CA ARG A 720 -8.38 20.84 23.90
C ARG A 720 -7.84 21.31 22.55
N ASP A 721 -7.66 22.61 22.38
CA ASP A 721 -7.19 23.23 21.14
C ASP A 721 -5.78 22.77 20.77
N ILE A 722 -4.86 22.71 21.73
CA ILE A 722 -3.49 22.21 21.50
C ILE A 722 -3.50 20.71 21.19
N ARG A 723 -4.39 19.93 21.81
CA ARG A 723 -4.53 18.49 21.50
C ARG A 723 -5.03 18.26 20.08
N VAL A 724 -6.02 19.04 19.64
CA VAL A 724 -6.54 19.03 18.26
C VAL A 724 -5.46 19.48 17.29
N TRP A 725 -4.72 20.55 17.62
CA TRP A 725 -3.59 21.03 16.81
C TRP A 725 -2.51 19.96 16.64
N CYS A 726 -2.05 19.32 17.72
CA CYS A 726 -1.09 18.21 17.65
C CYS A 726 -1.61 17.00 16.84
N ALA A 727 -2.91 16.72 16.88
CA ALA A 727 -3.53 15.65 16.08
C ALA A 727 -3.61 16.00 14.58
N ALA A 728 -3.93 17.25 14.25
CA ALA A 728 -3.93 17.77 12.88
C ALA A 728 -2.50 17.84 12.29
N HIS A 729 -1.49 18.09 13.10
CA HIS A 729 -0.09 18.14 12.64
C HIS A 729 0.56 16.74 12.57
N ARG A 730 0.11 15.77 13.39
CA ARG A 730 0.47 14.35 13.24
C ARG A 730 -0.03 13.73 11.93
N SER A 731 -1.08 14.30 11.33
CA SER A 731 -1.62 13.89 10.03
C SER A 731 -1.00 14.63 8.84
N ARG A 732 -0.07 15.58 9.08
CA ARG A 732 0.69 16.32 8.04
C ARG A 732 2.22 16.28 8.25
N PRO A 733 2.86 15.10 8.39
CA PRO A 733 4.30 15.02 8.66
C PRO A 733 5.20 15.58 7.53
N GLU A 734 4.71 15.65 6.29
CA GLU A 734 5.52 16.07 5.12
C GLU A 734 5.66 17.59 5.00
N ALA A 735 4.62 18.36 5.37
CA ALA A 735 4.61 19.82 5.24
C ALA A 735 5.59 20.53 6.21
N GLY A 736 5.68 20.06 7.46
CA GLY A 736 6.60 20.65 8.46
C GLY A 736 8.07 20.35 8.15
N ALA A 737 8.37 19.16 7.63
CA ALA A 737 9.72 18.79 7.22
C ALA A 737 10.19 19.57 5.97
N ALA A 738 9.28 19.78 5.01
CA ALA A 738 9.54 20.58 3.81
C ALA A 738 9.82 22.04 4.15
N LEU A 739 8.98 22.67 4.98
CA LEU A 739 9.16 24.07 5.41
C LEU A 739 10.46 24.26 6.20
N GLN A 740 10.78 23.33 7.10
CA GLN A 740 12.04 23.37 7.85
C GLN A 740 13.27 23.26 6.94
N ARG A 741 13.18 22.45 5.88
CA ARG A 741 14.26 22.30 4.89
C ARG A 741 14.43 23.54 4.02
N ILE A 742 13.33 24.18 3.61
CA ILE A 742 13.36 25.46 2.88
C ILE A 742 14.02 26.55 3.73
N ARG A 743 13.64 26.68 5.00
CA ARG A 743 14.26 27.63 5.95
C ARG A 743 15.76 27.42 6.10
N GLN A 744 16.21 26.17 6.17
CA GLN A 744 17.63 25.84 6.27
C GLN A 744 18.42 26.28 5.03
N LEU A 745 17.87 26.04 3.82
CA LEU A 745 18.51 26.41 2.56
C LEU A 745 18.62 27.93 2.39
N LEU A 746 17.54 28.67 2.66
CA LEU A 746 17.53 30.13 2.59
C LEU A 746 18.48 30.77 3.62
N THR A 747 18.50 30.26 4.84
CA THR A 747 19.41 30.75 5.89
C THR A 747 20.88 30.48 5.54
N ARG A 748 21.18 29.37 4.85
CA ARG A 748 22.54 29.08 4.36
C ARG A 748 22.99 30.06 3.27
N LEU A 749 22.09 30.41 2.34
CA LEU A 749 22.36 31.45 1.33
C LEU A 749 22.59 32.82 1.97
N GLU A 750 21.78 33.19 2.96
CA GLU A 750 21.91 34.45 3.70
C GLU A 750 23.24 34.58 4.44
N ARG A 751 23.73 33.50 5.06
CA ARG A 751 25.04 33.49 5.74
C ARG A 751 26.23 33.65 4.79
N ASN A 752 26.09 33.21 3.54
CA ASN A 752 27.15 33.27 2.55
C ASN A 752 26.95 34.40 1.51
N ARG A 753 26.04 35.34 1.81
CA ARG A 753 25.68 36.43 0.90
C ARG A 753 26.94 37.21 0.48
N GLY A 754 27.20 37.25 -0.83
CA GLY A 754 28.35 37.93 -1.43
C GLY A 754 29.49 37.03 -1.92
N LYS A 755 29.60 35.78 -1.43
CA LYS A 755 30.66 34.82 -1.84
C LYS A 755 30.19 33.68 -2.74
N VAL A 756 28.88 33.54 -2.92
CA VAL A 756 28.27 32.47 -3.71
C VAL A 756 28.08 32.95 -5.16
N PRO A 757 28.54 32.17 -6.17
CA PRO A 757 28.34 32.49 -7.58
C PRO A 757 26.86 32.46 -7.97
N THR A 758 26.48 33.25 -8.96
CA THR A 758 25.09 33.44 -9.42
C THR A 758 24.42 32.10 -9.77
N SER A 759 25.17 31.16 -10.35
CA SER A 759 24.72 29.80 -10.68
C SER A 759 24.39 28.92 -9.47
N GLU A 760 25.12 29.05 -8.36
CA GLU A 760 24.88 28.26 -7.14
C GLU A 760 23.68 28.81 -6.37
N ILE A 761 23.45 30.13 -6.40
CA ILE A 761 22.21 30.74 -5.90
C ILE A 761 21.00 30.21 -6.67
N GLN A 762 21.09 30.15 -8.01
CA GLN A 762 20.02 29.63 -8.87
C GLN A 762 19.70 28.16 -8.56
N LEU A 763 20.72 27.32 -8.39
CA LEU A 763 20.55 25.89 -8.08
C LEU A 763 19.86 25.67 -6.73
N VAL A 764 20.16 26.49 -5.72
CA VAL A 764 19.48 26.41 -4.42
C VAL A 764 18.03 26.90 -4.52
N LEU A 765 17.75 27.94 -5.31
CA LEU A 765 16.37 28.42 -5.54
C LEU A 765 15.52 27.39 -6.27
N ASP A 766 16.08 26.69 -7.25
CA ASP A 766 15.38 25.61 -7.97
C ASP A 766 15.09 24.42 -7.05
N ALA A 767 16.03 24.04 -6.17
CA ALA A 767 15.79 23.03 -5.14
C ALA A 767 14.69 23.44 -4.14
N VAL A 768 14.62 24.73 -3.76
CA VAL A 768 13.53 25.23 -2.91
C VAL A 768 12.18 25.17 -3.63
N ARG A 769 12.13 25.49 -4.93
CA ARG A 769 10.91 25.38 -5.75
C ARG A 769 10.46 23.93 -5.92
N GLU A 770 11.39 23.00 -6.07
CA GLU A 770 11.10 21.56 -6.13
C GLU A 770 10.50 21.05 -4.82
N ILE A 771 11.10 21.40 -3.68
CA ILE A 771 10.56 21.06 -2.35
C ILE A 771 9.18 21.68 -2.15
N ARG A 772 8.96 22.93 -2.58
CA ARG A 772 7.65 23.59 -2.55
C ARG A 772 6.61 22.84 -3.38
N ASN A 773 6.95 22.48 -4.61
CA ASN A 773 6.01 21.80 -5.52
C ASN A 773 5.67 20.38 -5.06
N SER A 774 6.52 19.79 -4.21
CA SER A 774 6.26 18.49 -3.56
C SER A 774 5.39 18.58 -2.30
N ALA A 775 5.07 19.79 -1.81
CA ALA A 775 4.27 20.02 -0.61
C ALA A 775 2.92 20.69 -0.95
N ASP A 776 1.81 20.10 -0.52
CA ASP A 776 0.42 20.58 -0.78
C ASP A 776 0.01 21.83 0.04
N THR A 777 0.96 22.60 0.59
CA THR A 777 0.67 23.76 1.45
C THR A 777 1.44 25.01 0.97
N PRO A 778 0.77 26.17 0.82
CA PRO A 778 1.44 27.42 0.45
C PRO A 778 2.47 27.84 1.51
N LEU A 779 3.56 28.48 1.07
CA LEU A 779 4.61 28.97 1.97
C LEU A 779 4.10 30.15 2.81
N PRO A 780 4.60 30.31 4.04
CA PRO A 780 4.35 31.52 4.82
C PRO A 780 4.87 32.77 4.09
N PRO A 781 4.17 33.92 4.19
CA PRO A 781 4.50 35.13 3.44
C PRO A 781 5.94 35.63 3.65
N ASP A 782 6.48 35.47 4.87
CA ASP A 782 7.86 35.86 5.19
C ASP A 782 8.91 35.07 4.38
N GLU A 783 8.63 33.79 4.10
CA GLU A 783 9.52 32.93 3.31
C GLU A 783 9.38 33.20 1.81
N GLU A 784 8.18 33.55 1.34
CA GLU A 784 7.95 33.99 -0.04
C GLU A 784 8.68 35.30 -0.34
N GLU A 785 8.68 36.25 0.60
CA GLU A 785 9.41 37.50 0.46
C GLU A 785 10.94 37.28 0.46
N ARG A 786 11.44 36.33 1.25
CA ARG A 786 12.85 35.91 1.21
C ARG A 786 13.23 35.32 -0.14
N LEU A 787 12.38 34.46 -0.71
CA LEU A 787 12.60 33.88 -2.04
C LEU A 787 12.60 34.95 -3.14
N ALA A 788 11.62 35.85 -3.12
CA ALA A 788 11.51 36.93 -4.10
C ALA A 788 12.76 37.83 -4.12
N ARG A 789 13.35 38.12 -2.94
CA ARG A 789 14.58 38.89 -2.82
C ARG A 789 15.79 38.20 -3.47
N TRP A 790 15.92 36.89 -3.33
CA TRP A 790 16.99 36.14 -3.98
C TRP A 790 16.79 36.01 -5.50
N ASP A 791 15.54 35.83 -5.95
CA ASP A 791 15.18 35.85 -7.37
C ASP A 791 15.46 37.21 -8.04
N ALA A 792 15.29 38.32 -7.30
CA ALA A 792 15.66 39.65 -7.78
C ALA A 792 17.19 39.81 -7.87
N LEU A 793 17.94 39.33 -6.87
CA LEU A 793 19.40 39.42 -6.85
C LEU A 793 20.05 38.63 -7.99
N VAL A 794 19.54 37.44 -8.32
CA VAL A 794 20.04 36.64 -9.45
C VAL A 794 19.82 37.38 -10.77
N ARG A 795 18.61 37.93 -10.98
CA ARG A 795 18.28 38.69 -12.20
C ARG A 795 19.17 39.92 -12.39
N GLN A 796 19.53 40.61 -11.31
CA GLN A 796 20.43 41.74 -11.37
C GLN A 796 21.85 41.31 -11.78
N ARG A 797 22.39 40.26 -11.15
CA ARG A 797 23.75 39.76 -11.44
C ARG A 797 23.90 39.18 -12.83
N THR A 798 22.88 38.48 -13.33
CA THR A 798 22.91 37.94 -14.70
C THR A 798 22.84 39.03 -15.76
N ALA A 799 22.19 40.16 -15.49
CA ALA A 799 22.20 41.33 -16.38
C ALA A 799 23.58 42.00 -16.41
N GLU A 800 24.23 42.17 -15.25
CA GLU A 800 25.60 42.71 -15.13
C GLU A 800 26.64 41.79 -15.81
N GLU A 801 26.47 40.47 -15.76
CA GLU A 801 27.30 39.47 -16.47
C GLU A 801 27.10 39.48 -17.99
N GLN A 802 25.92 39.91 -18.50
CA GLN A 802 25.64 40.04 -19.93
C GLN A 802 26.18 41.33 -20.54
N GLU A 803 26.24 42.43 -19.77
CA GLU A 803 26.79 43.71 -20.23
C GLU A 803 28.33 43.74 -20.29
N THR A 804 29.01 42.77 -19.69
CA THR A 804 30.49 42.71 -19.62
C THR A 804 31.17 41.91 -20.75
N LEU A 805 30.42 41.38 -21.72
CA LEU A 805 30.95 40.70 -22.92
C LEU A 805 31.13 41.70 -24.09
N PRO A 806 32.32 41.78 -24.74
CA PRO A 806 32.54 42.71 -25.86
C PRO A 806 31.83 42.26 -27.15
N PRO A 807 31.40 43.20 -28.02
CA PRO A 807 30.79 42.86 -29.30
C PRO A 807 31.84 42.27 -30.26
N ALA A 808 31.68 41.01 -30.66
CA ALA A 808 32.62 40.33 -31.54
C ALA A 808 32.52 40.86 -32.98
N ALA A 809 33.64 41.36 -33.50
CA ALA A 809 33.87 41.70 -34.89
C ALA A 809 33.83 40.43 -35.77
N VAL A 810 33.12 40.50 -36.90
CA VAL A 810 33.06 39.44 -37.91
C VAL A 810 34.16 39.69 -38.96
N PRO A 811 35.09 38.74 -39.22
CA PRO A 811 36.05 38.87 -40.30
C PRO A 811 35.42 38.58 -41.67
N ASP A 812 35.74 39.41 -42.66
CA ASP A 812 35.22 39.47 -44.03
C ASP A 812 35.51 38.25 -44.93
N GLN A 813 36.14 37.17 -44.44
CA GLN A 813 36.48 36.00 -45.26
C GLN A 813 35.31 35.04 -45.52
N ALA A 814 34.20 35.16 -44.77
CA ALA A 814 33.03 34.29 -44.95
C ALA A 814 32.08 34.72 -46.09
N ARG A 815 32.30 35.89 -46.71
CA ARG A 815 31.44 36.38 -47.80
C ARG A 815 31.86 35.90 -49.19
N ASP A 816 33.12 35.57 -49.41
CA ASP A 816 33.61 35.14 -50.72
C ASP A 816 33.44 33.63 -50.98
N GLU A 817 33.40 32.79 -49.94
CA GLU A 817 33.12 31.35 -50.09
C GLU A 817 31.64 31.07 -50.43
N LEU A 818 30.71 31.98 -50.07
CA LEU A 818 29.29 31.84 -50.40
C LEU A 818 28.95 32.10 -51.87
N ARG A 819 29.85 32.70 -52.67
CA ARG A 819 29.63 32.91 -54.11
C ARG A 819 30.13 31.76 -54.99
N ALA A 820 31.02 30.91 -54.49
CA ALA A 820 31.60 29.82 -55.29
C ALA A 820 30.77 28.51 -55.28
N ALA A 821 29.76 28.38 -54.41
CA ALA A 821 28.98 27.15 -54.24
C ALA A 821 27.57 27.17 -54.89
N SER A 822 27.29 28.08 -55.83
CA SER A 822 25.99 28.12 -56.55
C SER A 822 25.93 27.27 -57.83
N GLY A 823 26.70 26.18 -57.91
CA GLY A 823 26.80 25.41 -59.16
C GLY A 823 27.12 23.93 -58.99
N SER A 824 26.35 23.18 -58.21
CA SER A 824 26.14 21.73 -58.46
C SER A 824 25.01 21.18 -57.59
N ASN A 825 23.95 20.68 -58.22
CA ASN A 825 22.81 20.03 -57.57
C ASN A 825 23.19 18.60 -57.14
N VAL A 826 23.47 18.42 -55.84
CA VAL A 826 23.32 17.13 -55.14
C VAL A 826 22.79 17.44 -53.73
N PRO A 827 21.66 16.87 -53.28
CA PRO A 827 21.10 17.18 -51.97
C PRO A 827 21.93 16.50 -50.87
N LEU A 828 22.66 17.30 -50.07
CA LEU A 828 23.23 16.88 -48.80
C LEU A 828 22.09 16.76 -47.77
N ALA A 829 21.96 15.60 -47.13
CA ALA A 829 20.98 15.38 -46.07
C ALA A 829 21.17 16.38 -44.89
N PRO A 830 20.10 16.85 -44.24
CA PRO A 830 20.21 17.82 -43.16
C PRO A 830 20.80 17.18 -41.91
N THR A 831 21.91 17.71 -41.42
CA THR A 831 22.40 17.46 -40.06
C THR A 831 21.30 17.86 -39.07
N ARG A 832 20.82 16.92 -38.26
CA ARG A 832 19.85 17.24 -37.19
C ARG A 832 20.48 18.31 -36.27
N PRO A 833 19.76 19.40 -35.93
CA PRO A 833 20.33 20.47 -35.12
C PRO A 833 20.68 19.95 -33.72
N GLY A 834 21.96 20.03 -33.33
CA GLY A 834 22.41 19.85 -31.96
C GLY A 834 23.15 18.54 -31.60
N ARG A 835 23.47 17.66 -32.55
CA ARG A 835 24.27 16.44 -32.30
C ARG A 835 25.64 16.51 -32.99
N LEU A 836 26.69 16.02 -32.31
CA LEU A 836 28.02 15.93 -32.90
C LEU A 836 28.12 14.77 -33.90
N SER A 837 28.92 14.95 -34.95
CA SER A 837 29.26 13.84 -35.85
C SER A 837 30.20 12.85 -35.14
N ARG A 838 30.14 11.57 -35.53
CA ARG A 838 31.03 10.53 -34.99
C ARG A 838 32.51 10.90 -35.08
N THR A 839 32.92 11.53 -36.19
CA THR A 839 34.30 12.01 -36.37
C THR A 839 34.67 13.15 -35.42
N ALA A 840 33.72 14.00 -35.03
CA ALA A 840 33.93 15.04 -34.03
C ALA A 840 34.03 14.45 -32.62
N VAL A 841 33.19 13.46 -32.30
CA VAL A 841 33.25 12.71 -31.03
C VAL A 841 34.59 12.00 -30.88
N GLU A 842 35.08 11.31 -31.91
CA GLU A 842 36.36 10.59 -31.87
C GLU A 842 37.56 11.54 -31.70
N ARG A 843 37.53 12.73 -32.34
CA ARG A 843 38.56 13.75 -32.17
C ARG A 843 38.57 14.34 -30.77
N LEU A 844 37.40 14.74 -30.26
CA LEU A 844 37.26 15.28 -28.90
C LEU A 844 37.62 14.24 -27.84
N ALA A 845 37.26 12.97 -28.07
CA ALA A 845 37.66 11.87 -27.20
C ALA A 845 39.17 11.68 -27.15
N ALA A 846 39.88 11.79 -28.28
CA ALA A 846 41.34 11.73 -28.30
C ALA A 846 41.96 12.86 -27.46
N SER A 847 41.49 14.10 -27.60
CA SER A 847 41.97 15.23 -26.81
C SER A 847 41.61 15.12 -25.32
N ALA A 848 40.40 14.65 -24.99
CA ALA A 848 39.98 14.43 -23.61
C ALA A 848 40.79 13.31 -22.94
N ARG A 849 41.13 12.26 -23.70
CA ARG A 849 41.96 11.15 -23.23
C ARG A 849 43.35 11.63 -22.80
N GLU A 850 44.00 12.50 -23.56
CA GLU A 850 45.31 13.07 -23.20
C GLU A 850 45.25 13.86 -21.89
N ILE A 851 44.21 14.67 -21.69
CA ILE A 851 44.02 15.46 -20.46
C ILE A 851 43.80 14.54 -19.25
N LEU A 852 43.03 13.46 -19.42
CA LEU A 852 42.78 12.47 -18.37
C LEU A 852 44.05 11.68 -18.03
N MET A 853 44.89 11.35 -19.03
CA MET A 853 46.21 10.75 -18.77
C MET A 853 47.12 11.68 -17.97
N ASP A 854 47.21 12.95 -18.38
CA ASP A 854 48.02 13.95 -17.67
C ASP A 854 47.55 14.14 -16.23
N THR A 855 46.23 14.16 -16.02
CA THR A 855 45.62 14.22 -14.67
C THR A 855 45.93 12.96 -13.85
N ALA A 856 45.92 11.78 -14.48
CA ALA A 856 46.30 10.53 -13.83
C ALA A 856 47.78 10.52 -13.42
N ARG A 857 48.67 11.03 -14.27
CA ARG A 857 50.13 11.12 -14.03
C ARG A 857 50.50 12.10 -12.91
N THR A 858 49.91 13.29 -12.96
CA THR A 858 50.17 14.37 -11.99
C THR A 858 49.51 14.12 -10.64
N GLY A 859 48.59 13.15 -10.55
CA GLY A 859 47.82 12.88 -9.34
C GLY A 859 46.80 13.97 -9.00
N GLY A 860 46.41 14.79 -9.98
CA GLY A 860 45.49 15.91 -9.81
C GLY A 860 44.09 15.50 -9.35
N ALA A 861 43.29 16.50 -8.93
CA ALA A 861 41.88 16.30 -8.58
C ALA A 861 41.08 15.69 -9.75
N VAL A 862 40.00 14.99 -9.43
CA VAL A 862 39.02 14.52 -10.43
C VAL A 862 38.48 15.72 -11.21
N LEU A 863 38.22 15.53 -12.50
CA LEU A 863 37.81 16.59 -13.42
C LEU A 863 36.30 16.62 -13.59
N THR A 864 35.72 17.82 -13.58
CA THR A 864 34.36 18.03 -14.06
C THR A 864 34.36 18.31 -15.57
N TRP A 865 33.17 18.30 -16.20
CA TRP A 865 33.03 18.78 -17.58
C TRP A 865 33.47 20.24 -17.77
N GLY A 866 33.37 21.08 -16.73
CA GLY A 866 33.88 22.45 -16.75
C GLY A 866 35.41 22.49 -16.81
N ASP A 867 36.08 21.65 -16.01
CA ASP A 867 37.54 21.54 -16.02
C ASP A 867 38.05 20.97 -17.35
N LEU A 868 37.36 19.96 -17.88
CA LEU A 868 37.70 19.38 -19.18
C LEU A 868 37.55 20.42 -20.29
N ARG A 869 36.49 21.22 -20.29
CA ARG A 869 36.28 22.32 -21.25
C ARG A 869 37.38 23.38 -21.15
N ALA A 870 37.82 23.72 -19.94
CA ALA A 870 38.87 24.72 -19.73
C ALA A 870 40.26 24.26 -20.18
N ARG A 871 40.52 22.95 -20.15
CA ARG A 871 41.82 22.34 -20.49
C ARG A 871 41.93 21.88 -21.95
N LEU A 872 40.80 21.70 -22.64
CA LEU A 872 40.78 21.38 -24.06
C LEU A 872 41.26 22.57 -24.90
N LYS A 873 42.12 22.29 -25.88
CA LYS A 873 42.64 23.30 -26.82
C LYS A 873 41.60 23.71 -27.88
N GLU A 874 40.61 22.85 -28.12
CA GLU A 874 39.46 23.13 -29.00
C GLU A 874 38.22 23.43 -28.14
N PRO A 875 37.33 24.36 -28.56
CA PRO A 875 36.15 24.71 -27.79
C PRO A 875 35.19 23.51 -27.69
N LEU A 876 35.02 22.97 -26.48
CA LEU A 876 34.05 21.90 -26.21
C LEU A 876 32.65 22.49 -26.06
N PRO A 877 31.73 22.27 -27.03
CA PRO A 877 30.37 22.78 -26.92
C PRO A 877 29.63 22.12 -25.75
N HIS A 878 28.48 22.66 -25.38
CA HIS A 878 27.58 21.97 -24.46
C HIS A 878 27.05 20.71 -25.16
N LEU A 879 27.58 19.55 -24.75
CA LEU A 879 27.26 18.28 -25.35
C LEU A 879 25.91 17.76 -24.87
N HIS A 880 25.14 17.22 -25.80
CA HIS A 880 24.01 16.35 -25.48
C HIS A 880 24.51 15.14 -24.66
N PRO A 881 23.82 14.71 -23.59
CA PRO A 881 24.18 13.54 -22.78
C PRO A 881 24.52 12.26 -23.56
N ASP A 882 23.81 11.93 -24.63
CA ASP A 882 24.25 10.84 -25.53
C ASP A 882 25.65 11.07 -26.10
N ASP A 883 25.98 12.28 -26.57
CA ASP A 883 27.29 12.64 -27.09
C ASP A 883 28.36 12.67 -25.97
N GLN A 884 27.96 12.97 -24.73
CA GLN A 884 28.81 12.83 -23.54
C GLN A 884 29.13 11.35 -23.27
N GLY A 885 28.14 10.46 -23.34
CA GLY A 885 28.31 9.02 -23.21
C GLY A 885 29.20 8.44 -24.30
N GLU A 886 28.94 8.78 -25.56
CA GLU A 886 29.73 8.34 -26.72
C GLU A 886 31.19 8.83 -26.64
N LEU A 887 31.41 10.07 -26.22
CA LEU A 887 32.76 10.62 -26.01
C LEU A 887 33.51 9.86 -24.93
N LEU A 888 32.90 9.63 -23.76
CA LEU A 888 33.56 8.92 -22.65
C LEU A 888 33.83 7.44 -22.99
N VAL A 889 32.93 6.77 -23.71
CA VAL A 889 33.17 5.41 -24.24
C VAL A 889 34.32 5.41 -25.25
N ALA A 890 34.39 6.42 -26.12
CA ALA A 890 35.49 6.55 -27.08
C ALA A 890 36.85 6.82 -26.41
N VAL A 891 36.89 7.59 -25.31
CA VAL A 891 38.11 7.83 -24.51
C VAL A 891 38.74 6.52 -24.01
N ASP A 892 37.91 5.61 -23.51
CA ASP A 892 38.36 4.36 -22.88
C ASP A 892 38.29 3.13 -23.79
N ARG A 893 37.92 3.30 -25.06
CA ARG A 893 37.81 2.22 -26.04
C ARG A 893 39.08 1.36 -26.16
N ASN A 894 40.24 1.99 -25.93
CA ASN A 894 41.55 1.35 -26.02
C ASN A 894 42.18 1.04 -24.64
N THR A 895 41.42 1.12 -23.54
CA THR A 895 41.93 0.85 -22.18
C THR A 895 41.88 -0.66 -21.88
N PRO A 896 43.02 -1.31 -21.54
CA PRO A 896 43.10 -2.77 -21.30
C PRO A 896 42.10 -3.28 -20.26
N GLN A 897 41.58 -4.50 -20.43
CA GLN A 897 40.47 -5.03 -19.61
C GLN A 897 40.75 -5.09 -18.11
N ASP A 898 42.00 -5.30 -17.75
CA ASP A 898 42.55 -5.41 -16.41
C ASP A 898 42.93 -4.06 -15.78
N GLU A 899 42.90 -2.98 -16.57
CA GLU A 899 43.20 -1.63 -16.10
C GLU A 899 41.93 -0.82 -15.76
N PRO A 900 42.01 0.05 -14.73
CA PRO A 900 40.96 1.01 -14.43
C PRO A 900 40.77 2.00 -15.59
N LEU A 901 39.52 2.40 -15.81
CA LEU A 901 39.14 3.32 -16.89
C LEU A 901 39.69 4.74 -16.62
N LEU A 902 40.19 5.44 -17.64
CA LEU A 902 40.63 6.83 -17.52
C LEU A 902 39.47 7.77 -17.18
N THR A 903 38.27 7.48 -17.70
CA THR A 903 37.04 8.21 -17.38
C THR A 903 36.58 8.05 -15.93
N THR A 904 37.21 7.18 -15.14
CA THR A 904 37.04 7.13 -13.68
C THR A 904 37.43 8.46 -13.03
N LEU A 905 38.33 9.25 -13.64
CA LEU A 905 38.72 10.58 -13.16
C LEU A 905 37.71 11.68 -13.48
N MET A 906 36.65 11.38 -14.25
CA MET A 906 35.54 12.31 -14.43
C MET A 906 34.61 12.25 -13.21
N ALA A 907 34.29 13.42 -12.68
CA ALA A 907 33.36 13.60 -11.57
C ALA A 907 32.16 14.45 -11.99
N SER A 908 31.05 14.25 -11.27
CA SER A 908 29.89 15.15 -11.31
C SER A 908 30.27 16.54 -10.77
N ALA A 909 29.41 17.54 -10.96
CA ALA A 909 29.67 18.91 -10.53
C ALA A 909 29.89 19.07 -9.00
N ASP A 910 29.37 18.13 -8.21
CA ASP A 910 29.55 18.02 -6.76
C ASP A 910 30.78 17.18 -6.36
N ILE A 911 31.67 16.86 -7.32
CA ILE A 911 32.91 16.08 -7.12
C ILE A 911 32.61 14.60 -6.76
N SER A 912 31.34 14.19 -6.81
CA SER A 912 30.93 12.79 -6.67
C SER A 912 31.19 12.00 -7.95
N GLN A 913 31.00 10.68 -7.87
CA GLN A 913 31.09 9.81 -9.03
C GLN A 913 30.21 10.30 -10.17
N HIS A 914 30.77 10.36 -11.38
CA HIS A 914 30.01 10.76 -12.56
C HIS A 914 28.89 9.75 -12.86
N TRP A 915 27.67 10.22 -13.11
CA TRP A 915 26.49 9.37 -13.32
C TRP A 915 26.59 8.48 -14.58
N LEU A 916 27.39 8.86 -15.59
CA LEU A 916 27.72 8.02 -16.76
C LEU A 916 28.75 6.91 -16.48
N TYR A 917 29.40 6.87 -15.32
CA TYR A 917 30.44 5.86 -15.03
C TYR A 917 29.96 4.40 -15.19
N PRO A 918 28.75 4.01 -14.72
CA PRO A 918 28.22 2.67 -14.97
C PRO A 918 27.93 2.39 -16.44
N HIS A 919 27.45 3.41 -17.18
CA HIS A 919 27.16 3.30 -18.60
C HIS A 919 28.45 3.02 -19.39
N VAL A 920 29.52 3.79 -19.15
CA VAL A 920 30.80 3.62 -19.85
C VAL A 920 31.39 2.24 -19.58
N ARG A 921 31.36 1.76 -18.34
CA ARG A 921 31.79 0.40 -17.99
C ARG A 921 31.01 -0.67 -18.73
N PHE A 922 29.70 -0.54 -18.78
CA PHE A 922 28.83 -1.49 -19.46
C PHE A 922 29.09 -1.51 -20.98
N SER A 923 29.20 -0.34 -21.59
CA SER A 923 29.50 -0.18 -23.03
C SER A 923 30.88 -0.68 -23.43
N LEU A 924 31.81 -0.79 -22.47
CA LEU A 924 33.15 -1.39 -22.65
C LEU A 924 33.25 -2.82 -22.14
N HIS A 925 32.11 -3.48 -21.93
CA HIS A 925 32.00 -4.88 -21.49
C HIS A 925 32.74 -5.18 -20.16
N ARG A 926 32.79 -4.22 -19.25
CA ARG A 926 33.33 -4.42 -17.90
C ARG A 926 32.29 -5.09 -16.98
N PRO A 927 32.71 -5.88 -15.97
CA PRO A 927 31.81 -6.48 -15.00
C PRO A 927 30.95 -5.43 -14.28
N ARG A 928 29.66 -5.76 -14.12
CA ARG A 928 28.69 -4.91 -13.42
C ARG A 928 28.99 -4.88 -11.93
N ILE A 929 29.01 -3.68 -11.36
CA ILE A 929 29.20 -3.46 -9.92
C ILE A 929 27.82 -3.18 -9.29
N PRO A 930 27.48 -3.82 -8.16
CA PRO A 930 26.26 -3.49 -7.42
C PRO A 930 26.24 -2.02 -6.99
N GLU A 931 25.08 -1.39 -7.00
CA GLU A 931 24.92 0.05 -6.74
C GLU A 931 25.40 0.45 -5.33
N GLU A 932 25.20 -0.44 -4.35
CA GLU A 932 25.63 -0.27 -2.96
C GLU A 932 27.16 -0.26 -2.80
N GLU A 933 27.90 -0.89 -3.72
CA GLU A 933 29.36 -0.99 -3.71
C GLU A 933 30.02 -0.01 -4.68
N LEU A 934 29.23 0.67 -5.51
CA LEU A 934 29.69 1.41 -6.68
C LEU A 934 30.60 2.60 -6.29
N ALA A 935 30.24 3.34 -5.24
CA ALA A 935 31.02 4.48 -4.75
C ALA A 935 32.38 4.03 -4.17
N ALA A 936 32.40 2.95 -3.38
CA ALA A 936 33.64 2.39 -2.83
C ALA A 936 34.52 1.79 -3.92
N HIS A 937 33.91 1.13 -4.91
CA HIS A 937 34.59 0.63 -6.10
C HIS A 937 35.22 1.77 -6.90
N TRP A 938 34.47 2.84 -7.21
CA TRP A 938 34.96 4.02 -7.93
C TRP A 938 36.15 4.67 -7.22
N ALA A 939 36.07 4.89 -5.91
CA ALA A 939 37.18 5.43 -5.12
C ALA A 939 38.44 4.56 -5.20
N ARG A 940 38.28 3.23 -5.14
CA ARG A 940 39.40 2.27 -5.28
C ARG A 940 40.03 2.30 -6.68
N GLU A 941 39.21 2.44 -7.72
CA GLU A 941 39.71 2.52 -9.11
C GLU A 941 40.48 3.81 -9.36
N ILE A 942 40.09 4.95 -8.76
CA ILE A 942 40.88 6.19 -8.81
C ILE A 942 42.27 5.97 -8.22
N LEU A 943 42.36 5.30 -7.07
CA LEU A 943 43.65 5.01 -6.42
C LEU A 943 44.52 4.10 -7.28
N LYS A 944 43.95 3.02 -7.83
CA LYS A 944 44.67 2.12 -8.75
C LYS A 944 45.12 2.82 -10.02
N LEU A 945 44.27 3.65 -10.61
CA LEU A 945 44.60 4.40 -11.82
C LEU A 945 45.78 5.34 -11.56
N ARG A 946 45.75 6.11 -10.47
CA ARG A 946 46.87 6.96 -10.08
C ARG A 946 48.15 6.15 -9.82
N GLN A 947 48.04 4.97 -9.22
CA GLN A 947 49.20 4.10 -8.98
C GLN A 947 49.83 3.61 -10.30
N ILE A 948 49.02 3.21 -11.27
CA ILE A 948 49.50 2.75 -12.60
C ILE A 948 50.16 3.89 -13.36
N TRP A 949 49.52 5.07 -13.37
CA TRP A 949 49.97 6.21 -14.15
C TRP A 949 51.06 7.04 -13.47
N ARG A 950 51.35 6.83 -12.18
CA ARG A 950 52.53 7.43 -11.52
C ARG A 950 53.86 6.92 -12.09
N HIS A 951 53.84 5.73 -12.71
CA HIS A 951 55.03 5.06 -13.25
C HIS A 951 55.05 5.01 -14.79
N ARG A 952 54.10 5.66 -15.48
CA ARG A 952 53.93 5.74 -16.94
C ARG A 952 53.86 7.19 -17.42
#